data_AF-A0A8J5CV26-F1
#
_entry.id   AF-A0A8J5CV26-F1
#
_cell.length_a   1.000
_cell.length_b   1.000
_cell.length_c   1.000
_cell.angle_alpha   90.00
_cell.angle_beta   90.00
_cell.angle_gamma   90.00
#
_symmetry.space_group_name_H-M   'P 1'
#
loop_
_entity.id
_entity.type
_entity.pdbx_description
1 polymer ?
#
loop_
_entity_poly.entity_id
_entity_poly.type
_entity_poly.pdbx_seq_one_letter_code
_entity_poly.pdbx_strand_id
1 'polypeptide(L)'
;MDVGYIGLGPNIVKDEVGERCQKLFQVFLEEFESRVPEIIFYGPFWAAPYPWPRRYGADAVIVDENCAFEEEDEVKYLEDARNLIKPERNTLEISFLDIDKFNQQLATLIVEEFYRVYPYMCRAVYNYVRDHTELTEQKDFYIAFVDVPTRHKVRELSTLKVGTLIRISGQVVRTHPVHPELVSGTFKCDDCSTVINKVEQQFKFTEPSICPNGVCSNRERFKLDTAQSQFVDFQKLRIQEVQSELPRGCIPRSVEIVVRAEAVDQAQPGDRCDFTGTLIVVPDLSAYNLPGARAESSARHKGEQSEGVTGIKALGIRELKYRLAFLSCSVTPTNPKFGGKELHRTENTAESIKRQMTDVEWNKVYDMSRDKNLYQNLINSLFPTIHGNDEVKRGVLLMLFGGIPKTTIEGIKLRGDVNVCMIGDPSTAKSQFLKQVADFNPRTVYTSGKASSAAGLTAAVVRDEDTHEFVIEAGAMMLADGGVCCIDEFDKMALKDQVAIHEAMEQQTISITKAGVKATLNARTSVLAAANPMGGRYDRGKSLRQNVTLSAPIMSRFDLLFILVDECNEVTDYAIARRIVNLHSDIDSDMGRVYSMEEVQRYVAFSRMFKPRMTKEAGEYLVEQYRTLRQRDCVGMSNSSWRVTVRQLESMIRLSEAMARMHCTEQIQPKHVKEAYRLLNKSIVRVDVPDIHFDGDEDEPVDEVEQPQPMETDENVDPNAGKDQATVLPVDPPPKKRAATTLTYDHYRSMTTLLLLHMQRAETASESEGAGGAESAGMRRSAIVNWYLKEIVDDLESEEELLEKKLMVEKVLDRLTYQDCLVIPLTQTGLSGDASGTLDDSDPLLVVHPNYIFDS
;
A
#
# COMPACT_ATOMS: atom_id res chain seq x y z
N MET A 1 1.86 31.61 53.97
CA MET A 1 2.99 31.29 54.88
C MET A 1 4.23 31.31 54.03
N ASP A 2 5.12 32.24 54.34
CA ASP A 2 6.39 32.45 53.65
C ASP A 2 7.18 31.14 53.55
N VAL A 3 7.62 30.80 52.34
CA VAL A 3 8.57 29.70 52.14
C VAL A 3 9.91 30.21 52.66
N GLY A 4 10.19 29.84 53.90
CA GLY A 4 11.49 30.04 54.52
C GLY A 4 12.58 29.47 53.61
N TYR A 5 13.54 30.33 53.28
CA TYR A 5 14.88 29.94 52.88
C TYR A 5 15.42 28.93 53.90
N ILE A 6 15.32 27.65 53.59
CA ILE A 6 16.09 26.61 54.26
C ILE A 6 17.54 26.84 53.83
N GLY A 7 18.42 27.04 54.81
CA GLY A 7 19.83 27.33 54.61
C GLY A 7 20.50 26.34 53.67
N LEU A 8 20.70 26.78 52.43
CA LEU A 8 21.68 26.22 51.52
C LEU A 8 23.06 26.69 52.00
N GLY A 9 24.01 25.76 52.12
CA GLY A 9 25.36 26.04 52.61
C GLY A 9 26.07 27.20 51.87
N PRO A 10 27.16 27.74 52.42
CA PRO A 10 27.83 28.89 51.85
C PRO A 10 28.47 28.51 50.49
N ASN A 11 28.14 29.30 49.47
CA ASN A 11 28.77 29.36 48.15
C ASN A 11 28.52 28.18 47.18
N ILE A 12 27.28 28.03 46.71
CA ILE A 12 27.08 27.51 45.34
C ILE A 12 27.47 28.63 44.38
N VAL A 13 28.41 28.36 43.47
CA VAL A 13 28.81 29.30 42.41
C VAL A 13 27.57 29.60 41.56
N LYS A 14 27.14 30.86 41.52
CA LYS A 14 26.00 31.27 40.69
C LYS A 14 26.37 31.10 39.23
N ASP A 15 25.57 30.32 38.50
CA ASP A 15 25.70 30.21 37.06
C ASP A 15 25.01 31.42 36.42
N GLU A 16 25.77 32.52 36.24
CA GLU A 16 25.23 33.77 35.69
C GLU A 16 24.66 33.59 34.28
N VAL A 17 25.22 32.68 33.48
CA VAL A 17 24.77 32.44 32.10
C VAL A 17 23.42 31.74 32.11
N GLY A 18 23.25 30.72 32.95
CA GLY A 18 21.99 30.00 33.13
C GLY A 18 20.87 30.91 33.65
N GLU A 19 21.14 31.75 34.66
CA GLU A 19 20.15 32.68 35.21
C GLU A 19 19.75 33.78 34.21
N ARG A 20 20.69 34.28 33.41
CA ARG A 20 20.38 35.26 32.34
C ARG A 20 19.52 34.60 31.25
N CYS A 21 19.85 33.39 30.83
CA CYS A 21 19.06 32.61 29.88
C CYS A 21 17.64 32.38 30.40
N GLN A 22 17.49 32.03 31.68
CA GLN A 22 16.19 31.83 32.33
C GLN A 22 15.31 33.09 32.23
N LYS A 23 15.87 34.26 32.54
CA LYS A 23 15.14 35.54 32.48
C LYS A 23 14.76 35.91 31.06
N LEU A 24 15.70 35.83 30.11
CA LEU A 24 15.43 36.13 28.70
C LEU A 24 14.37 35.20 28.11
N PHE A 25 14.39 33.93 28.51
CA PHE A 25 13.40 32.96 28.06
C PHE A 25 12.02 33.19 28.68
N GLN A 26 11.94 33.60 29.95
CA GLN A 26 10.68 33.99 30.56
C GLN A 26 10.08 35.22 29.86
N VAL A 27 10.89 36.24 29.57
CA VAL A 27 10.46 37.42 28.82
C VAL A 27 9.96 37.04 27.41
N PHE A 28 10.65 36.12 26.74
CA PHE A 28 10.19 35.58 25.46
C PHE A 28 8.80 34.95 25.55
N LEU A 29 8.51 34.16 26.60
CA LEU A 29 7.20 33.54 26.77
C LEU A 29 6.08 34.57 27.05
N GLU A 30 6.41 35.68 27.71
CA GLU A 30 5.45 36.73 28.08
C GLU A 30 5.19 37.72 26.92
N GLU A 31 6.21 38.07 26.13
CA GLU A 31 6.14 39.15 25.13
C GLU A 31 5.93 38.65 23.69
N PHE A 32 6.08 37.35 23.41
CA PHE A 32 6.03 36.87 22.02
C PHE A 32 4.60 36.82 21.46
N GLU A 33 4.27 37.84 20.67
CA GLU A 33 3.04 37.95 19.89
C GLU A 33 3.21 37.34 18.49
N SER A 34 2.23 36.55 18.03
CA SER A 34 2.21 36.11 16.65
C SER A 34 1.76 37.25 15.74
N ARG A 35 2.70 38.03 15.21
CA ARG A 35 2.40 38.85 14.02
C ARG A 35 2.16 37.92 12.85
N VAL A 36 0.89 37.68 12.51
CA VAL A 36 0.52 37.12 11.21
C VAL A 36 0.85 38.22 10.18
N PRO A 37 1.87 38.06 9.32
CA PRO A 37 2.08 39.02 8.25
C PRO A 37 1.01 38.73 7.19
N GLU A 38 -0.05 39.54 7.14
CA GLU A 38 -0.87 39.60 5.95
C GLU A 38 0.02 40.02 4.77
N ILE A 39 0.07 39.16 3.75
CA ILE A 39 0.62 39.50 2.45
C ILE A 39 -0.33 40.55 1.84
N ILE A 40 0.01 41.82 2.02
CA ILE A 40 -0.64 42.92 1.30
C ILE A 40 -0.28 42.77 -0.18
N PHE A 41 -1.20 42.20 -0.97
CA PHE A 41 -1.14 42.30 -2.43
C PHE A 41 -1.34 43.76 -2.84
N TYR A 42 -0.24 44.50 -3.03
CA TYR A 42 -0.27 45.68 -3.90
C TYR A 42 -0.24 45.22 -5.34
N GLY A 43 -1.37 45.33 -6.03
CA GLY A 43 -1.40 45.31 -7.48
C GLY A 43 -2.64 46.03 -8.01
N PRO A 44 -2.43 47.09 -8.81
CA PRO A 44 -3.19 47.18 -10.04
C PRO A 44 -2.29 47.59 -11.21
N PHE A 45 -2.15 46.71 -12.18
CA PHE A 45 -1.81 46.92 -13.60
C PHE A 45 -1.72 45.49 -14.13
N TRP A 46 -2.59 44.96 -14.98
CA TRP A 46 -2.88 45.35 -16.35
C TRP A 46 -4.32 44.95 -16.75
N ALA A 47 -5.03 45.87 -17.41
CA ALA A 47 -6.13 45.56 -18.34
C ALA A 47 -5.55 44.85 -19.59
N ALA A 48 -6.20 43.99 -20.37
CA ALA A 48 -7.59 43.79 -20.78
C ALA A 48 -7.68 42.42 -21.55
N PRO A 49 -8.64 42.16 -22.46
CA PRO A 49 -10.11 42.10 -22.36
C PRO A 49 -10.65 40.73 -22.83
N TYR A 50 -11.84 40.27 -22.39
CA TYR A 50 -12.89 39.68 -23.26
C TYR A 50 -14.15 39.35 -22.40
N PRO A 51 -15.37 39.48 -22.96
CA PRO A 51 -16.60 39.66 -22.18
C PRO A 51 -17.43 38.37 -22.08
N TRP A 52 -17.98 38.08 -20.91
CA TRP A 52 -19.10 37.14 -20.77
C TRP A 52 -20.32 37.83 -20.16
N PRO A 53 -21.54 37.50 -20.64
CA PRO A 53 -22.70 38.37 -20.54
C PRO A 53 -23.40 38.26 -19.19
N ARG A 54 -23.74 39.41 -18.62
CA ARG A 54 -24.79 39.57 -17.61
C ARG A 54 -26.12 39.08 -18.17
N ARG A 55 -26.82 38.19 -17.47
CA ARG A 55 -28.30 38.13 -17.46
C ARG A 55 -28.84 37.37 -16.23
N TYR A 56 -29.63 38.12 -15.45
CA TYR A 56 -30.65 37.74 -14.44
C TYR A 56 -30.20 36.92 -13.21
N GLY A 57 -30.59 37.21 -11.98
CA GLY A 57 -31.59 38.14 -11.45
C GLY A 57 -31.35 38.30 -9.94
N ALA A 58 -31.98 39.34 -9.39
CA ALA A 58 -31.83 39.76 -8.01
C ALA A 58 -32.16 38.66 -7.00
N ASP A 59 -31.25 38.47 -6.05
CA ASP A 59 -31.52 38.25 -4.63
C ASP A 59 -30.25 38.65 -3.87
N ALA A 60 -30.13 39.96 -3.66
CA ALA A 60 -29.15 40.53 -2.75
C ALA A 60 -29.52 40.11 -1.33
N VAL A 61 -28.90 39.05 -0.82
CA VAL A 61 -28.76 38.88 0.62
C VAL A 61 -27.74 39.92 1.06
N ILE A 62 -28.24 40.99 1.66
CA ILE A 62 -27.44 41.93 2.44
C ILE A 62 -26.85 41.10 3.59
N VAL A 63 -25.58 40.73 3.47
CA VAL A 63 -24.79 40.23 4.60
C VAL A 63 -24.20 41.47 5.25
N ASP A 64 -24.56 41.69 6.52
CA ASP A 64 -24.20 42.85 7.32
C ASP A 64 -22.72 43.24 7.19
N GLU A 65 -22.47 44.51 6.87
CA GLU A 65 -21.17 45.19 6.88
C GLU A 65 -20.62 45.44 8.31
N ASN A 66 -20.84 44.50 9.24
CA ASN A 66 -20.38 44.60 10.63
C ASN A 66 -19.65 43.32 11.10
N CYS A 67 -18.71 42.81 10.31
CA CYS A 67 -17.60 42.03 10.87
C CYS A 67 -16.40 42.97 11.00
N ALA A 68 -16.38 43.71 12.11
CA ALA A 68 -15.10 44.14 12.67
C ALA A 68 -14.32 42.86 12.96
N PHE A 69 -13.29 42.59 12.16
CA PHE A 69 -12.30 41.58 12.52
C PHE A 69 -11.53 42.17 13.70
N GLU A 70 -11.80 41.67 14.90
CA GLU A 70 -11.02 41.98 16.08
C GLU A 70 -9.60 41.46 15.82
N GLU A 71 -8.63 42.39 15.77
CA GLU A 71 -7.20 42.09 15.90
C GLU A 71 -7.02 41.52 17.32
N GLU A 72 -7.18 40.20 17.47
CA GLU A 72 -6.82 39.53 18.71
C GLU A 72 -5.30 39.40 18.76
N ASP A 73 -4.67 40.38 19.42
CA ASP A 73 -3.28 40.36 19.89
C ASP A 73 -3.09 39.24 20.94
N GLU A 74 -3.24 37.98 20.53
CA GLU A 74 -3.14 36.83 21.41
C GLU A 74 -1.71 36.27 21.46
N VAL A 75 -1.19 36.13 22.69
CA VAL A 75 0.09 35.49 22.97
C VAL A 75 -0.02 34.00 22.64
N LYS A 76 0.68 33.56 21.58
CA LYS A 76 0.61 32.21 21.01
C LYS A 76 0.80 31.07 22.04
N TYR A 77 1.68 31.26 23.03
CA TYR A 77 2.02 30.23 24.01
C TYR A 77 1.11 30.22 25.24
N LEU A 78 0.19 31.18 25.36
CA LEU A 78 -0.67 31.32 26.52
C LEU A 78 -1.79 30.27 26.55
N GLU A 79 -2.38 29.94 25.40
CA GLU A 79 -3.38 28.86 25.30
C GLU A 79 -2.77 27.49 25.62
N ASP A 80 -1.58 27.20 25.08
CA ASP A 80 -0.87 25.95 25.34
C ASP A 80 -0.47 25.84 26.83
N ALA A 81 -0.11 26.96 27.47
CA ALA A 81 0.13 27.01 28.92
C ALA A 81 -1.14 26.78 29.75
N ARG A 82 -2.30 27.32 29.33
CA ARG A 82 -3.61 27.01 29.96
C ARG A 82 -3.97 25.52 29.82
N ASN A 83 -3.63 24.91 28.69
CA ASN A 83 -3.85 23.48 28.48
C ASN A 83 -2.96 22.58 29.38
N LEU A 84 -1.83 23.11 29.87
CA LEU A 84 -0.87 22.42 30.74
C LEU A 84 -1.39 22.17 32.18
N ILE A 85 -2.53 22.79 32.53
CA ILE A 85 -3.24 22.56 33.79
C ILE A 85 -3.77 21.12 33.88
N LYS A 86 -4.08 20.51 32.73
CA LYS A 86 -4.58 19.13 32.70
C LYS A 86 -3.52 18.19 33.33
N PRO A 87 -3.94 17.28 34.22
CA PRO A 87 -3.00 16.45 34.98
C PRO A 87 -2.09 15.61 34.07
N GLU A 88 -2.59 15.17 32.93
CA GLU A 88 -1.89 14.31 31.98
C GLU A 88 -0.80 15.02 31.15
N ARG A 89 -0.84 16.36 31.04
CA ARG A 89 0.10 17.13 30.19
C ARG A 89 1.20 17.83 30.97
N ASN A 90 2.45 17.54 30.65
CA ASN A 90 3.61 18.13 31.32
C ASN A 90 4.64 18.72 30.35
N THR A 91 4.36 18.74 29.04
CA THR A 91 5.29 19.27 28.03
C THR A 91 4.73 20.50 27.32
N LEU A 92 5.56 21.53 27.17
CA LEU A 92 5.26 22.72 26.38
C LEU A 92 6.05 22.68 25.07
N GLU A 93 5.34 22.70 23.94
CA GLU A 93 5.94 22.74 22.60
C GLU A 93 6.27 24.18 22.21
N ILE A 94 7.52 24.42 21.84
CA ILE A 94 8.02 25.75 21.46
C ILE A 94 8.71 25.65 20.12
N SER A 95 8.32 26.50 19.17
CA SER A 95 8.97 26.54 17.86
C SER A 95 10.30 27.28 17.97
N PHE A 96 11.37 26.65 17.50
CA PHE A 96 12.70 27.25 17.53
C PHE A 96 12.82 28.47 16.61
N LEU A 97 12.04 28.52 15.53
CA LEU A 97 11.99 29.66 14.61
C LEU A 97 11.46 30.92 15.30
N ASP A 98 10.57 30.77 16.27
CA ASP A 98 10.01 31.89 17.03
C ASP A 98 11.05 32.49 17.99
N ILE A 99 11.87 31.63 18.60
CA ILE A 99 13.00 32.06 19.44
C ILE A 99 14.03 32.82 18.61
N ASP A 100 14.35 32.34 17.40
CA ASP A 100 15.30 32.99 16.50
C ASP A 100 14.81 34.37 16.05
N LYS A 101 13.51 34.53 15.80
CA LYS A 101 12.88 35.83 15.47
C LYS A 101 12.95 36.82 16.62
N PHE A 102 12.72 36.38 17.85
CA PHE A 102 12.73 37.26 19.02
C PHE A 102 14.14 37.63 19.44
N ASN A 103 15.03 36.63 19.58
CA ASN A 103 16.39 36.84 20.06
C ASN A 103 17.39 35.80 19.54
N GLN A 104 18.20 36.22 18.57
CA GLN A 104 19.26 35.39 17.97
C GLN A 104 20.37 34.98 18.95
N GLN A 105 20.69 35.83 19.95
CA GLN A 105 21.73 35.49 20.93
C GLN A 105 21.28 34.35 21.84
N LEU A 106 20.00 34.36 22.23
CA LEU A 106 19.39 33.29 23.01
C LEU A 106 19.35 31.98 22.20
N ALA A 107 18.98 32.05 20.92
CA ALA A 107 18.97 30.89 20.02
C ALA A 107 20.35 30.24 19.91
N THR A 108 21.41 31.04 19.73
CA THR A 108 22.79 30.53 19.62
C THR A 108 23.23 29.85 20.92
N LEU A 109 22.94 30.45 22.07
CA LEU A 109 23.26 29.92 23.38
C LEU A 109 22.53 28.58 23.66
N ILE A 110 21.26 28.48 23.27
CA ILE A 110 20.47 27.24 23.38
C ILE A 110 21.06 26.13 22.50
N VAL A 111 21.53 26.45 21.29
CA VAL A 111 22.10 25.46 20.38
C VAL A 111 23.45 24.94 20.87
N GLU A 112 24.32 25.81 21.35
CA GLU A 112 25.67 25.44 21.79
C GLU A 112 25.69 24.75 23.16
N GLU A 113 24.99 25.28 24.16
CA GLU A 113 25.04 24.81 25.55
C GLU A 113 23.70 24.20 26.04
N PHE A 114 22.97 23.51 25.15
CA PHE A 114 21.63 22.97 25.44
C PHE A 114 21.54 22.21 26.76
N TYR A 115 22.43 21.24 26.99
CA TYR A 115 22.37 20.36 28.17
C TYR A 115 22.50 21.13 29.49
N ARG A 116 23.30 22.21 29.50
CA ARG A 116 23.52 23.04 30.69
C ARG A 116 22.33 23.95 30.97
N VAL A 117 21.74 24.52 29.93
CA VAL A 117 20.68 25.53 30.05
C VAL A 117 19.29 24.91 30.24
N TYR A 118 19.08 23.69 29.75
CA TYR A 118 17.82 22.95 29.83
C TYR A 118 17.10 22.99 31.20
N PRO A 119 17.73 22.66 32.35
CA PRO A 119 17.05 22.70 33.64
C PRO A 119 16.63 24.12 34.06
N TYR A 120 17.36 25.16 33.64
CA TYR A 120 16.98 26.55 33.90
C TYR A 120 15.77 26.96 33.07
N MET A 121 15.65 26.44 31.84
CA MET A 121 14.49 26.69 30.99
C MET A 121 13.22 26.02 31.54
N CYS A 122 13.31 24.77 32.01
CA CYS A 122 12.19 24.12 32.72
C CYS A 122 11.70 24.96 33.92
N ARG A 123 12.63 25.59 34.66
CA ARG A 123 12.29 26.50 35.76
C ARG A 123 11.64 27.80 35.27
N ALA A 124 12.07 28.34 34.12
CA ALA A 124 11.43 29.51 33.51
C ALA A 124 9.96 29.21 33.16
N VAL A 125 9.69 28.04 32.55
CA VAL A 125 8.32 27.61 32.24
C VAL A 125 7.50 27.42 33.51
N TYR A 126 8.07 26.80 34.55
CA TYR A 126 7.39 26.68 35.83
C TYR A 126 6.99 28.04 36.43
N ASN A 127 7.88 29.04 36.39
CA ASN A 127 7.56 30.39 36.84
C ASN A 127 6.44 31.01 35.99
N TYR A 128 6.55 30.90 34.66
CA TYR A 128 5.56 31.43 33.73
C TYR A 128 4.16 30.84 33.98
N VAL A 129 4.04 29.52 34.15
CA VAL A 129 2.76 28.86 34.42
C VAL A 129 2.22 29.25 35.80
N ARG A 130 3.08 29.36 36.81
CA ARG A 130 2.70 29.81 38.17
C ARG A 130 2.14 31.23 38.17
N ASP A 131 2.72 32.12 37.37
CA ASP A 131 2.33 33.53 37.34
C ASP A 131 0.97 33.72 36.65
N HIS A 132 0.58 32.81 35.75
CA HIS A 132 -0.70 32.84 35.01
C HIS A 132 -1.78 31.90 35.58
N THR A 133 -1.42 30.94 36.45
CA THR A 133 -2.34 29.92 36.97
C THR A 133 -2.05 29.54 38.43
N GLU A 134 -3.10 29.37 39.24
CA GLU A 134 -3.01 28.79 40.59
C GLU A 134 -2.75 27.27 40.54
N LEU A 135 -1.48 26.86 40.59
CA LEU A 135 -1.07 25.46 40.71
C LEU A 135 -1.23 24.94 42.15
N THR A 136 -1.99 23.86 42.32
CA THR A 136 -2.21 23.20 43.62
C THR A 136 -1.13 22.16 43.98
N GLU A 137 -0.35 21.69 43.01
CA GLU A 137 0.67 20.63 43.18
C GLU A 137 2.01 20.99 42.54
N GLN A 138 3.12 20.49 43.09
CA GLN A 138 4.46 20.62 42.52
C GLN A 138 4.61 19.70 41.31
N LYS A 139 4.20 20.18 40.13
CA LYS A 139 4.39 19.50 38.86
C LYS A 139 5.66 20.00 38.17
N ASP A 140 6.43 19.06 37.63
CA ASP A 140 7.58 19.38 36.78
C ASP A 140 7.13 19.54 35.32
N PHE A 141 7.65 20.57 34.65
CA PHE A 141 7.36 20.86 33.25
C PHE A 141 8.59 20.65 32.38
N TYR A 142 8.37 20.09 31.19
CA TYR A 142 9.41 19.89 30.17
C TYR A 142 9.15 20.76 28.95
N ILE A 143 10.20 20.96 28.16
CA ILE A 143 10.16 21.76 26.95
C ILE A 143 10.47 20.85 25.76
N ALA A 144 9.63 20.92 24.75
CA ALA A 144 9.81 20.24 23.47
C ALA A 144 10.08 21.28 22.38
N PHE A 145 11.29 21.27 21.81
CA PHE A 145 11.62 22.15 20.68
C PHE A 145 11.16 21.54 19.35
N VAL A 146 10.35 22.31 18.62
CA VAL A 146 9.86 21.99 17.28
C VAL A 146 10.54 22.91 16.26
N ASP A 147 10.62 22.51 14.99
CA ASP A 147 11.15 23.31 13.88
C ASP A 147 12.60 23.78 14.01
N VAL A 148 13.48 22.95 14.56
CA VAL A 148 14.91 23.24 14.56
C VAL A 148 15.45 23.17 13.12
N PRO A 149 16.13 24.24 12.62
CA PRO A 149 16.57 24.32 11.23
C PRO A 149 17.77 23.41 10.92
N THR A 150 18.62 23.14 11.92
CA THR A 150 19.83 22.34 11.77
C THR A 150 19.53 20.84 11.81
N ARG A 151 19.20 20.26 10.65
CA ARG A 151 19.05 18.81 10.46
C ARG A 151 20.40 18.15 10.21
N HIS A 152 20.73 17.13 11.01
CA HIS A 152 21.96 16.35 10.90
C HIS A 152 21.69 14.88 10.62
N LYS A 153 22.63 14.26 9.90
CA LYS A 153 22.62 12.82 9.64
C LYS A 153 23.22 12.07 10.82
N VAL A 154 22.81 10.81 10.98
CA VAL A 154 23.34 9.90 12.01
C VAL A 154 24.87 9.76 11.91
N ARG A 155 25.45 9.82 10.71
CA ARG A 155 26.91 9.75 10.49
C ARG A 155 27.68 11.00 10.92
N GLU A 156 27.00 12.14 11.01
CA GLU A 156 27.62 13.42 11.38
C GLU A 156 27.72 13.62 12.90
N LEU A 157 27.24 12.63 13.68
CA LEU A 157 27.35 12.63 15.13
C LEU A 157 28.79 12.33 15.53
N SER A 158 29.49 13.39 15.95
CA SER A 158 30.85 13.34 16.49
C SER A 158 30.85 13.80 17.94
N THR A 159 31.98 13.62 18.63
CA THR A 159 32.15 14.03 20.04
C THR A 159 32.04 15.55 20.24
N LEU A 160 32.28 16.36 19.20
CA LEU A 160 32.13 17.81 19.24
C LEU A 160 30.67 18.25 19.38
N LYS A 161 29.73 17.35 19.07
CA LYS A 161 28.29 17.60 19.09
C LYS A 161 27.60 17.15 20.38
N VAL A 162 28.39 16.79 21.40
CA VAL A 162 27.87 16.43 22.72
C VAL A 162 27.38 17.69 23.41
N GLY A 163 26.16 17.66 23.96
CA GLY A 163 25.59 18.77 24.70
C GLY A 163 24.95 19.89 23.86
N THR A 164 25.08 19.84 22.52
CA THR A 164 24.40 20.76 21.60
C THR A 164 22.99 20.30 21.24
N LEU A 165 22.13 21.22 20.79
CA LEU A 165 20.79 20.90 20.27
C LEU A 165 20.86 20.51 18.78
N ILE A 166 20.36 19.33 18.44
CA ILE A 166 20.42 18.74 17.10
C ILE A 166 19.08 18.10 16.75
N ARG A 167 18.72 18.17 15.47
CA ARG A 167 17.64 17.37 14.88
C ARG A 167 18.21 16.23 14.05
N ILE A 168 17.79 15.00 14.36
CA ILE A 168 18.19 13.76 13.66
C ILE A 168 16.95 13.11 13.06
N SER A 169 17.00 12.77 11.79
CA SER A 169 15.97 11.97 11.13
C SER A 169 16.37 10.50 11.08
N GLY A 170 15.45 9.60 11.43
CA GLY A 170 15.69 8.16 11.39
C GLY A 170 14.41 7.35 11.27
N GLN A 171 14.54 6.12 10.76
CA GLN A 171 13.45 5.16 10.82
C GLN A 171 13.53 4.39 12.14
N VAL A 172 12.42 4.30 12.85
CA VAL A 172 12.35 3.54 14.11
C VAL A 172 12.33 2.06 13.76
N VAL A 173 13.33 1.31 14.23
CA VAL A 173 13.40 -0.14 14.01
C VAL A 173 12.73 -0.88 15.15
N ARG A 174 13.02 -0.44 16.38
CA ARG A 174 12.59 -1.15 17.59
C ARG A 174 12.28 -0.17 18.71
N THR A 175 11.18 -0.43 19.39
CA THR A 175 10.77 0.29 20.60
C THR A 175 10.86 -0.65 21.81
N HIS A 176 11.42 -0.16 22.91
CA HIS A 176 11.39 -0.87 24.19
C HIS A 176 10.14 -0.46 24.98
N PRO A 177 9.67 -1.30 25.92
CA PRO A 177 8.60 -0.90 26.82
C PRO A 177 8.98 0.32 27.65
N VAL A 178 7.95 1.01 28.15
CA VAL A 178 8.10 2.17 29.02
C VAL A 178 8.53 1.74 30.41
N HIS A 179 9.53 2.40 30.95
CA HIS A 179 10.02 2.19 32.32
C HIS A 179 10.01 3.52 33.07
N PRO A 180 9.62 3.55 34.36
CA PRO A 180 9.78 4.75 35.17
C PRO A 180 11.26 4.94 35.55
N GLU A 181 11.82 6.11 35.23
CA GLU A 181 13.14 6.57 35.64
C GLU A 181 13.03 7.47 36.88
N LEU A 182 13.84 7.22 37.90
CA LEU A 182 13.95 8.08 39.07
C LEU A 182 14.82 9.30 38.73
N VAL A 183 14.24 10.50 38.66
CA VAL A 183 15.00 11.73 38.35
C VAL A 183 15.53 12.38 39.61
N SER A 184 14.69 12.53 40.63
CA SER A 184 15.10 13.01 41.94
C SER A 184 14.59 12.08 43.04
N GLY A 185 15.53 11.60 43.85
CA GLY A 185 15.27 10.72 44.98
C GLY A 185 15.09 11.53 46.26
N THR A 186 14.05 11.20 47.01
CA THR A 186 13.90 11.65 48.39
C THR A 186 14.37 10.53 49.31
N PHE A 187 15.43 10.77 50.08
CA PHE A 187 16.06 9.76 50.93
C PHE A 187 15.79 10.03 52.40
N LYS A 188 15.33 9.02 53.13
CA LYS A 188 15.21 9.05 54.58
C LYS A 188 16.43 8.41 55.22
N CYS A 189 17.11 9.13 56.10
CA CYS A 189 18.17 8.55 56.93
C CYS A 189 17.57 7.57 57.93
N ASP A 190 18.13 6.37 58.08
CA ASP A 190 17.63 5.37 59.03
C ASP A 190 17.88 5.81 60.49
N ASP A 191 19.08 6.33 60.79
CA ASP A 191 19.48 6.68 62.15
C ASP A 191 18.81 7.95 62.72
N CYS A 192 18.60 8.99 61.90
CA CYS A 192 18.04 10.26 62.37
C CYS A 192 16.66 10.59 61.78
N SER A 193 16.12 9.74 60.90
CA SER A 193 14.82 9.95 60.22
C SER A 193 14.67 11.28 59.49
N THR A 194 15.75 12.04 59.27
CA THR A 194 15.70 13.27 58.47
C THR A 194 15.51 12.90 57.02
N VAL A 195 14.58 13.60 56.37
CA VAL A 195 14.30 13.45 54.95
C VAL A 195 15.20 14.40 54.17
N ILE A 196 15.95 13.84 53.23
CA ILE A 196 16.83 14.55 52.29
C ILE A 196 16.08 14.58 50.95
N ASN A 197 15.53 15.75 50.62
CA ASN A 197 14.73 15.93 49.41
C ASN A 197 15.63 16.30 48.23
N LYS A 198 15.18 15.98 47.01
CA LYS A 198 15.77 16.46 45.74
C LYS A 198 17.23 16.06 45.53
N VAL A 199 17.58 14.80 45.80
CA VAL A 199 18.88 14.25 45.37
C VAL A 199 18.76 13.84 43.91
N GLU A 200 19.36 14.63 43.01
CA GLU A 200 19.39 14.36 41.57
C GLU A 200 20.12 13.05 41.26
N GLN A 201 19.51 12.24 40.38
CA GLN A 201 20.06 10.96 39.94
C GLN A 201 20.59 11.12 38.50
N GLN A 202 21.91 11.11 38.32
CA GLN A 202 22.53 11.25 36.99
C GLN A 202 22.90 9.88 36.42
N PHE A 203 21.96 9.23 35.72
CA PHE A 203 22.14 7.93 35.04
C PHE A 203 22.66 6.77 35.92
N LYS A 204 22.72 6.99 37.24
CA LYS A 204 23.15 6.05 38.25
C LYS A 204 22.30 6.29 39.49
N PHE A 205 21.94 5.19 40.15
CA PHE A 205 21.41 5.26 41.50
C PHE A 205 22.53 5.71 42.46
N THR A 206 22.46 6.97 42.87
CA THR A 206 23.37 7.61 43.81
C THR A 206 22.64 7.91 45.12
N GLU A 207 23.12 7.29 46.19
CA GLU A 207 22.72 7.61 47.55
C GLU A 207 23.51 8.83 48.05
N PRO A 208 22.92 9.68 48.90
CA PRO A 208 23.63 10.82 49.47
C PRO A 208 24.76 10.34 50.39
N SER A 209 25.96 10.91 50.29
CA SER A 209 27.11 10.46 51.08
C SER A 209 27.20 11.05 52.49
N ILE A 210 26.47 12.15 52.74
CA ILE A 210 26.48 12.91 53.99
C ILE A 210 25.06 13.33 54.33
N CYS A 211 24.65 13.07 55.58
CA CYS A 211 23.38 13.55 56.10
C CYS A 211 23.45 15.08 56.37
N PRO A 212 22.42 15.87 56.03
CA PRO A 212 22.39 17.31 56.30
C PRO A 212 22.39 17.65 57.81
N ASN A 213 22.00 16.69 58.65
CA ASN A 213 22.07 16.86 60.10
C ASN A 213 23.51 16.69 60.59
N GLY A 214 24.11 17.76 61.12
CA GLY A 214 25.48 17.76 61.66
C GLY A 214 25.71 16.84 62.86
N VAL A 215 24.65 16.29 63.46
CA VAL A 215 24.72 15.31 64.56
C VAL A 215 24.78 13.86 64.04
N CYS A 216 24.40 13.62 62.78
CA CYS A 216 24.32 12.28 62.22
C CYS A 216 25.60 11.91 61.45
N SER A 217 26.29 10.84 61.89
CA SER A 217 27.51 10.34 61.26
C SER A 217 27.26 9.24 60.19
N ASN A 218 26.01 9.05 59.78
CA ASN A 218 25.64 8.02 58.80
C ASN A 218 26.06 8.41 57.38
N ARG A 219 26.59 7.44 56.63
CA ARG A 219 27.14 7.61 55.27
C ARG A 219 26.63 6.59 54.24
N GLU A 220 25.96 5.53 54.67
CA GLU A 220 25.58 4.41 53.79
C GLU A 220 24.13 3.94 54.02
N ARG A 221 23.49 4.28 55.15
CA ARG A 221 22.14 3.78 55.46
C ARG A 221 21.07 4.81 55.12
N PHE A 222 20.81 4.98 53.83
CA PHE A 222 19.73 5.83 53.33
C PHE A 222 18.66 4.97 52.67
N LYS A 223 17.41 5.14 53.08
CA LYS A 223 16.26 4.46 52.46
C LYS A 223 15.56 5.43 51.53
N LEU A 224 15.40 5.06 50.27
CA LEU A 224 14.59 5.83 49.33
C LEU A 224 13.12 5.80 49.77
N ASP A 225 12.50 6.96 49.85
CA ASP A 225 11.06 7.09 49.99
C ASP A 225 10.42 7.22 48.60
N THR A 226 9.77 6.16 48.13
CA THR A 226 9.14 6.12 46.81
C THR A 226 7.93 7.05 46.71
N ALA A 227 7.27 7.41 47.81
CA ALA A 227 6.07 8.24 47.77
C ALA A 227 6.38 9.72 47.51
N GLN A 228 7.54 10.20 47.97
CA GLN A 228 7.99 11.59 47.80
C GLN A 228 9.07 11.75 46.73
N SER A 229 9.42 10.67 46.04
CA SER A 229 10.39 10.69 44.95
C SER A 229 9.74 11.05 43.64
N GLN A 230 10.48 11.70 42.75
CA GLN A 230 10.00 12.10 41.44
C GLN A 230 10.41 11.07 40.39
N PHE A 231 9.41 10.50 39.72
CA PHE A 231 9.57 9.56 38.62
C PHE A 231 9.12 10.19 37.31
N VAL A 232 9.78 9.80 36.23
CA VAL A 232 9.46 10.22 34.86
C VAL A 232 9.45 9.00 33.97
N ASP A 233 8.50 8.94 33.05
CA ASP A 233 8.46 7.87 32.07
C ASP A 233 9.65 7.98 31.11
N PHE A 234 10.34 6.86 30.95
CA PHE A 234 11.52 6.69 30.12
C PHE A 234 11.27 5.58 29.11
N GLN A 235 11.63 5.85 27.86
CA GLN A 235 11.56 4.85 26.80
C GLN A 235 12.83 4.86 25.95
N LYS A 236 13.32 3.65 25.63
CA LYS A 236 14.47 3.46 24.76
C LYS A 236 14.01 3.05 23.36
N LEU A 237 14.40 3.83 22.36
CA LEU A 237 14.16 3.55 20.95
C LEU A 237 15.46 3.25 20.23
N ARG A 238 15.41 2.37 19.21
CA ARG A 238 16.53 2.16 18.29
C ARG A 238 16.11 2.64 16.91
N ILE A 239 16.82 3.64 16.41
CA ILE A 239 16.61 4.18 15.07
C ILE A 239 17.69 3.71 14.11
N GLN A 240 17.37 3.74 12.82
CA GLN A 240 18.27 3.42 11.72
C GLN A 240 18.31 4.56 10.71
N GLU A 241 19.46 4.74 10.07
CA GLU A 241 19.65 5.66 8.96
C GLU A 241 18.61 5.47 7.86
N VAL A 242 18.04 6.58 7.37
CA VAL A 242 17.05 6.56 6.28
C VAL A 242 17.70 6.15 4.97
N GLN A 243 17.02 5.32 4.17
CA GLN A 243 17.55 4.79 2.91
C GLN A 243 18.01 5.86 1.91
N SER A 244 17.31 7.00 1.86
CA SER A 244 17.65 8.13 0.98
C SER A 244 18.99 8.80 1.34
N GLU A 245 19.45 8.64 2.58
CA GLU A 245 20.68 9.26 3.08
C GLU A 245 21.88 8.32 3.05
N LEU A 246 21.68 7.04 2.66
CA LEU A 246 22.74 6.04 2.66
C LEU A 246 23.75 6.28 1.53
N PRO A 247 25.07 6.36 1.84
CA PRO A 247 26.09 6.34 0.80
C PRO A 247 26.15 4.94 0.16
N ARG A 248 26.44 4.92 -1.15
CA ARG A 248 26.49 3.69 -1.96
C ARG A 248 27.47 2.69 -1.33
N GLY A 249 26.99 1.46 -1.07
CA GLY A 249 27.81 0.34 -0.59
C GLY A 249 28.08 0.28 0.92
N CYS A 250 27.48 1.15 1.75
CA CYS A 250 27.62 1.07 3.20
C CYS A 250 26.40 0.44 3.88
N ILE A 251 26.64 -0.27 4.99
CA ILE A 251 25.57 -0.76 5.88
C ILE A 251 25.00 0.43 6.67
N PRO A 252 23.67 0.51 6.87
CA PRO A 252 23.03 1.53 7.70
C PRO A 252 23.47 1.43 9.17
N ARG A 253 23.84 2.56 9.79
CA ARG A 253 24.13 2.61 11.23
C ARG A 253 22.85 2.75 12.04
N SER A 254 22.88 2.22 13.26
CA SER A 254 21.81 2.38 14.25
C SER A 254 22.26 3.21 15.44
N VAL A 255 21.39 4.06 15.96
CA VAL A 255 21.64 4.85 17.18
C VAL A 255 20.53 4.61 18.19
N GLU A 256 20.90 4.61 19.46
CA GLU A 256 19.97 4.51 20.57
C GLU A 256 19.47 5.89 20.96
N ILE A 257 18.16 6.06 20.96
CA ILE A 257 17.47 7.27 21.39
C ILE A 257 16.76 6.99 22.71
N VAL A 258 16.87 7.94 23.62
CA VAL A 258 16.13 7.98 24.87
C VAL A 258 15.08 9.08 24.77
N VAL A 259 13.83 8.71 25.01
CA VAL A 259 12.70 9.62 25.07
C VAL A 259 12.19 9.68 26.50
N ARG A 260 11.75 10.86 26.95
CA ARG A 260 11.23 11.12 28.29
C ARG A 260 9.86 11.80 28.25
N ALA A 261 9.11 11.65 29.34
CA ALA A 261 7.83 12.33 29.56
C ALA A 261 6.79 12.05 28.46
N GLU A 262 6.00 13.06 28.05
CA GLU A 262 4.90 12.92 27.08
C GLU A 262 5.34 12.45 25.68
N ALA A 263 6.64 12.58 25.35
CA ALA A 263 7.17 12.12 24.07
C ALA A 263 7.26 10.58 23.97
N VAL A 264 7.08 9.87 25.09
CA VAL A 264 7.03 8.41 25.15
C VAL A 264 5.84 7.87 24.34
N ASP A 265 6.06 6.75 23.64
CA ASP A 265 5.08 6.04 22.79
C ASP A 265 4.54 6.83 21.58
N GLN A 266 5.06 8.04 21.32
CA GLN A 266 4.75 8.80 20.10
C GLN A 266 5.35 8.15 18.84
N ALA A 267 6.57 7.60 18.97
CA ALA A 267 7.28 6.92 17.90
C ALA A 267 6.91 5.43 17.83
N GLN A 268 6.38 4.97 16.71
CA GLN A 268 6.07 3.56 16.47
C GLN A 268 7.09 2.89 15.54
N PRO A 269 7.31 1.56 15.66
CA PRO A 269 8.19 0.83 14.74
C PRO A 269 7.76 1.01 13.29
N GLY A 270 8.73 1.28 12.40
CA GLY A 270 8.51 1.49 10.98
C GLY A 270 8.32 2.95 10.58
N ASP A 271 7.96 3.83 11.52
CA ASP A 271 7.76 5.25 11.24
C ASP A 271 9.08 6.00 11.02
N ARG A 272 8.99 7.04 10.21
CA ARG A 272 10.08 7.99 9.99
C ARG A 272 9.82 9.21 10.85
N CYS A 273 10.64 9.36 11.88
CA CYS A 273 10.54 10.44 12.84
C CYS A 273 11.82 11.27 12.84
N ASP A 274 11.62 12.56 13.04
CA ASP A 274 12.64 13.54 13.35
C ASP A 274 12.68 13.73 14.86
N PHE A 275 13.82 13.40 15.43
CA PHE A 275 14.11 13.51 16.85
C PHE A 275 14.91 14.79 17.08
N THR A 276 14.36 15.69 17.88
CA THR A 276 15.08 16.88 18.34
C THR A 276 15.60 16.61 19.74
N GLY A 277 16.87 16.89 19.98
CA GLY A 277 17.49 16.62 21.26
C GLY A 277 18.99 16.84 21.28
N THR A 278 19.65 16.20 22.24
CA THR A 278 21.08 16.35 22.46
C THR A 278 21.79 15.02 22.53
N LEU A 279 23.02 14.99 22.05
CA LEU A 279 23.89 13.83 22.16
C LEU A 279 24.52 13.80 23.56
N ILE A 280 24.30 12.69 24.27
CA ILE A 280 24.84 12.45 25.60
C ILE A 280 25.80 11.26 25.60
N VAL A 281 26.68 11.25 26.59
CA VAL A 281 27.63 10.18 26.82
C VAL A 281 27.17 9.40 28.04
N VAL A 282 26.80 8.14 27.86
CA VAL A 282 26.35 7.27 28.95
C VAL A 282 27.50 6.34 29.35
N PRO A 283 27.92 6.33 30.62
CA PRO A 283 28.90 5.36 31.11
C PRO A 283 28.30 3.96 31.14
N ASP A 284 29.09 2.94 30.79
CA ASP A 284 28.69 1.55 30.99
C ASP A 284 28.82 1.18 32.48
N LEU A 285 27.68 0.99 33.15
CA LEU A 285 27.62 0.67 34.59
C LEU A 285 28.22 -0.70 34.92
N SER A 286 28.25 -1.63 33.94
CA SER A 286 28.86 -2.95 34.14
C SER A 286 30.36 -2.84 34.47
N ALA A 287 31.05 -1.85 33.89
CA ALA A 287 32.45 -1.54 34.17
C ALA A 287 32.66 -0.90 35.56
N TYR A 288 31.64 -0.32 36.17
CA TYR A 288 31.72 0.27 37.52
C TYR A 288 31.59 -0.78 38.64
N ASN A 289 30.83 -1.85 38.40
CA ASN A 289 30.45 -2.84 39.40
C ASN A 289 31.44 -4.01 39.56
N LEU A 290 32.53 -4.08 38.77
CA LEU A 290 33.61 -5.04 39.03
C LEU A 290 34.33 -4.69 40.35
N PRO A 291 34.34 -5.58 41.36
CA PRO A 291 35.00 -5.33 42.64
C PRO A 291 36.51 -5.52 42.49
N GLY A 292 37.22 -4.41 42.28
CA GLY A 292 38.68 -4.38 42.23
C GLY A 292 39.19 -2.96 41.98
N ALA A 293 39.91 -2.41 42.97
CA ALA A 293 40.61 -1.11 42.96
C ALA A 293 39.71 0.13 42.78
N ARG A 294 39.37 0.77 43.91
CA ARG A 294 38.94 2.18 43.97
C ARG A 294 40.05 3.05 43.38
N ALA A 295 39.72 3.94 42.44
CA ALA A 295 40.65 5.00 42.02
C ALA A 295 40.72 6.04 43.14
N GLU A 296 41.66 5.89 44.06
CA GLU A 296 42.03 6.99 44.95
C GLU A 296 42.90 7.97 44.15
N SER A 297 42.46 9.22 44.07
CA SER A 297 43.32 10.36 43.73
C SER A 297 44.40 10.43 44.81
N SER A 298 45.58 9.92 44.51
CA SER A 298 46.69 9.80 45.45
C SER A 298 47.13 11.18 45.94
N ALA A 299 46.88 11.44 47.23
CA ALA A 299 47.57 12.48 47.98
C ALA A 299 49.06 12.15 48.01
N ARG A 300 49.90 13.15 47.68
CA ARG A 300 51.36 13.03 47.55
C ARG A 300 52.00 12.39 48.80
N HIS A 301 52.64 11.24 48.64
CA HIS A 301 53.66 10.74 49.58
C HIS A 301 55.00 10.48 48.85
N LYS A 302 56.09 10.94 49.47
CA LYS A 302 57.50 10.84 49.01
C LYS A 302 58.17 9.57 49.56
N GLY A 303 59.02 8.94 48.73
CA GLY A 303 59.92 7.80 49.04
C GLY A 303 59.29 6.46 48.64
N GLU A 304 59.92 5.49 47.97
CA GLU A 304 61.33 5.14 47.73
C GLU A 304 61.37 4.17 46.51
N GLN A 305 62.51 4.00 45.83
CA GLN A 305 62.62 3.26 44.57
C GLN A 305 62.76 1.73 44.78
N SER A 306 62.06 0.93 43.96
CA SER A 306 62.64 -0.06 43.01
C SER A 306 61.69 -1.22 42.70
N GLU A 307 61.41 -1.42 41.40
CA GLU A 307 61.27 -2.68 40.63
C GLU A 307 60.14 -2.64 39.59
N GLY A 308 60.52 -2.76 38.31
CA GLY A 308 59.70 -3.32 37.22
C GLY A 308 58.54 -2.48 36.67
N VAL A 309 58.63 -2.10 35.38
CA VAL A 309 57.49 -1.54 34.63
C VAL A 309 56.55 -2.67 34.22
N THR A 310 55.73 -3.17 35.15
CA THR A 310 54.64 -4.12 34.86
C THR A 310 53.33 -3.38 34.61
N GLY A 311 53.22 -2.79 33.41
CA GLY A 311 51.94 -2.60 32.72
C GLY A 311 51.00 -1.53 33.25
N ILE A 312 50.31 -0.89 32.31
CA ILE A 312 49.28 0.16 32.50
C ILE A 312 48.16 -0.26 33.48
N LYS A 313 48.00 -1.56 33.77
CA LYS A 313 47.07 -2.10 34.78
C LYS A 313 47.43 -1.72 36.23
N ALA A 314 48.69 -1.44 36.55
CA ALA A 314 49.11 -1.05 37.90
C ALA A 314 48.81 0.42 38.24
N LEU A 315 48.54 1.26 37.23
CA LEU A 315 48.25 2.69 37.42
C LEU A 315 46.80 2.96 37.90
N GLY A 316 46.00 1.92 38.18
CA GLY A 316 44.62 2.11 38.62
C GLY A 316 43.73 2.81 37.59
N ILE A 317 44.19 2.93 36.33
CA ILE A 317 43.45 3.56 35.24
C ILE A 317 42.38 2.57 34.78
N ARG A 318 41.15 2.77 35.26
CA ARG A 318 39.97 2.06 34.76
C ARG A 318 39.74 2.50 33.31
N GLU A 319 39.64 1.54 32.39
CA GLU A 319 39.14 1.81 31.05
C GLU A 319 37.63 2.06 31.16
N LEU A 320 37.25 3.33 31.28
CA LEU A 320 35.85 3.73 31.29
C LEU A 320 35.33 3.69 29.86
N LYS A 321 34.54 2.66 29.58
CA LYS A 321 33.82 2.55 28.30
C LYS A 321 32.59 3.43 28.36
N TYR A 322 32.57 4.41 27.47
CA TYR A 322 31.45 5.30 27.26
C TYR A 322 30.75 4.95 25.95
N ARG A 323 29.41 4.96 25.98
CA ARG A 323 28.59 4.82 24.77
C ARG A 323 27.89 6.14 24.48
N LEU A 324 27.80 6.49 23.20
CA LEU A 324 26.99 7.63 22.76
C LEU A 324 25.53 7.20 22.75
N ALA A 325 24.67 8.01 23.37
CA ALA A 325 23.23 7.88 23.30
C ALA A 325 22.64 9.24 22.95
N PHE A 326 21.52 9.27 22.25
CA PHE A 326 20.85 10.51 21.91
C PHE A 326 19.64 10.70 22.83
N LEU A 327 19.61 11.81 23.56
CA LEU A 327 18.49 12.17 24.42
C LEU A 327 17.56 13.12 23.66
N SER A 328 16.39 12.63 23.27
CA SER A 328 15.39 13.44 22.55
C SER A 328 14.41 14.12 23.52
N CYS A 329 14.18 15.41 23.30
CA CYS A 329 13.14 16.20 23.99
C CYS A 329 11.85 16.31 23.18
N SER A 330 11.92 16.18 21.86
CA SER A 330 10.75 16.20 20.97
C SER A 330 10.88 15.12 19.90
N VAL A 331 9.75 14.51 19.58
CA VAL A 331 9.58 13.57 18.49
C VAL A 331 8.54 14.17 17.56
N THR A 332 8.90 14.36 16.30
CA THR A 332 7.98 14.81 15.26
C THR A 332 8.06 13.87 14.07
N PRO A 333 6.96 13.50 13.42
CA PRO A 333 7.05 12.74 12.17
C PRO A 333 7.70 13.61 11.09
N THR A 334 8.64 13.08 10.31
CA THR A 334 9.36 13.85 9.28
C THR A 334 8.42 14.43 8.22
N ASN A 335 7.30 13.74 7.95
CA ASN A 335 6.24 14.18 7.05
C ASN A 335 4.89 14.18 7.79
N PRO A 336 4.45 15.30 8.37
CA PRO A 336 3.08 15.42 8.83
C PRO A 336 2.15 15.33 7.62
N LYS A 337 1.36 14.26 7.55
CA LYS A 337 0.49 13.91 6.41
C LYS A 337 -0.68 14.89 6.20
N PHE A 338 -0.82 15.86 7.10
CA PHE A 338 -1.85 16.88 7.13
C PHE A 338 -1.20 18.16 7.65
N GLY A 339 -1.44 19.29 6.98
CA GLY A 339 -0.90 20.61 7.33
C GLY A 339 -1.53 21.18 8.61
N GLY A 340 -1.20 20.60 9.75
CA GLY A 340 -1.67 21.00 11.09
C GLY A 340 -1.43 19.86 12.09
N LYS A 341 -1.22 20.20 13.37
CA LYS A 341 -0.91 19.27 14.49
C LYS A 341 -1.59 17.90 14.35
N GLU A 342 -0.84 16.84 14.68
CA GLU A 342 -1.20 15.43 14.47
C GLU A 342 -2.67 15.08 14.82
N LEU A 343 -3.24 14.16 14.04
CA LEU A 343 -4.48 13.46 14.40
C LEU A 343 -4.27 12.66 15.69
N HIS A 344 -4.78 13.15 16.82
CA HIS A 344 -5.08 12.26 17.96
C HIS A 344 -6.08 11.20 17.49
N ARG A 345 -5.79 9.91 17.71
CA ARG A 345 -6.55 8.74 17.19
C ARG A 345 -7.99 8.62 17.72
N THR A 346 -8.51 9.62 18.42
CA THR A 346 -9.85 9.67 19.00
C THR A 346 -10.83 10.36 18.05
N GLU A 347 -11.57 9.53 17.31
CA GLU A 347 -12.81 9.85 16.56
C GLU A 347 -12.76 11.08 15.65
N ASN A 348 -11.99 10.96 14.57
CA ASN A 348 -11.99 11.90 13.46
C ASN A 348 -13.38 11.95 12.80
N THR A 349 -14.12 13.02 13.09
CA THR A 349 -15.37 13.34 12.40
C THR A 349 -15.05 14.25 11.23
N ALA A 350 -15.88 14.27 10.17
CA ALA A 350 -15.66 15.16 9.03
C ALA A 350 -15.54 16.65 9.46
N GLU A 351 -16.19 17.04 10.55
CA GLU A 351 -16.12 18.38 11.13
C GLU A 351 -14.78 18.70 11.80
N SER A 352 -14.12 17.71 12.44
CA SER A 352 -12.82 17.94 13.08
C SER A 352 -11.73 18.14 12.02
N ILE A 353 -11.78 17.38 10.93
CA ILE A 353 -10.88 17.56 9.79
C ILE A 353 -11.16 18.90 9.09
N LYS A 354 -12.44 19.27 8.92
CA LYS A 354 -12.81 20.58 8.35
C LYS A 354 -12.26 21.74 9.17
N ARG A 355 -12.31 21.66 10.51
CA ARG A 355 -11.76 22.69 11.41
C ARG A 355 -10.23 22.77 11.38
N GLN A 356 -9.56 21.70 10.98
CA GLN A 356 -8.09 21.64 10.89
C GLN A 356 -7.57 22.07 9.52
N MET A 357 -8.39 22.00 8.46
CA MET A 357 -8.00 22.43 7.12
C MET A 357 -8.01 23.95 7.01
N THR A 358 -7.04 24.48 6.26
CA THR A 358 -7.08 25.88 5.87
C THR A 358 -8.22 26.13 4.87
N ASP A 359 -8.77 27.35 4.85
CA ASP A 359 -9.89 27.68 3.96
C ASP A 359 -9.55 27.50 2.47
N VAL A 360 -8.28 27.72 2.10
CA VAL A 360 -7.79 27.51 0.72
C VAL A 360 -7.86 26.02 0.34
N GLU A 361 -7.46 25.13 1.24
CA GLU A 361 -7.50 23.69 1.01
C GLU A 361 -8.93 23.18 0.96
N TRP A 362 -9.78 23.69 1.86
CA TRP A 362 -11.19 23.34 1.87
C TRP A 362 -11.90 23.74 0.57
N ASN A 363 -11.66 24.96 0.07
CA ASN A 363 -12.25 25.43 -1.18
C ASN A 363 -11.86 24.52 -2.36
N LYS A 364 -10.60 24.10 -2.44
CA LYS A 364 -10.15 23.15 -3.48
C LYS A 364 -10.81 21.78 -3.36
N VAL A 365 -10.91 21.23 -2.14
CA VAL A 365 -11.62 19.95 -1.89
C VAL A 365 -13.09 20.06 -2.27
N TYR A 366 -13.69 21.21 -2.00
CA TYR A 366 -15.06 21.50 -2.34
C TYR A 366 -15.29 21.58 -3.86
N ASP A 367 -14.40 22.26 -4.58
CA ASP A 367 -14.45 22.34 -6.05
C ASP A 367 -14.31 20.95 -6.69
N MET A 368 -13.34 20.14 -6.22
CA MET A 368 -13.18 18.75 -6.67
C MET A 368 -14.46 17.92 -6.46
N SER A 369 -15.17 18.11 -5.34
CA SER A 369 -16.39 17.34 -5.06
C SER A 369 -17.56 17.66 -6.02
N ARG A 370 -17.58 18.88 -6.59
CA ARG A 370 -18.65 19.32 -7.51
C ARG A 370 -18.38 18.95 -8.96
N ASP A 371 -17.15 18.57 -9.29
CA ASP A 371 -16.76 18.23 -10.65
C ASP A 371 -17.45 16.96 -11.16
N LYS A 372 -18.22 17.11 -12.24
CA LYS A 372 -18.95 15.98 -12.85
C LYS A 372 -18.02 14.93 -13.48
N ASN A 373 -16.84 15.36 -13.93
CA ASN A 373 -15.83 14.49 -14.55
C ASN A 373 -14.70 14.10 -13.58
N LEU A 374 -14.94 14.22 -12.26
CA LEU A 374 -13.96 13.88 -11.22
C LEU A 374 -13.34 12.50 -11.43
N TYR A 375 -14.15 11.50 -11.80
CA TYR A 375 -13.67 10.13 -11.99
C TYR A 375 -12.56 10.02 -13.04
N GLN A 376 -12.69 10.69 -14.19
CA GLN A 376 -11.68 10.67 -15.24
C GLN A 376 -10.48 11.56 -14.89
N ASN A 377 -10.73 12.73 -14.31
CA ASN A 377 -9.66 13.65 -13.94
C ASN A 377 -8.75 13.07 -12.83
N LEU A 378 -9.32 12.36 -11.85
CA LEU A 378 -8.56 11.64 -10.83
C LEU A 378 -7.70 10.54 -11.45
N ILE A 379 -8.24 9.78 -12.40
CA ILE A 379 -7.49 8.73 -13.09
C ILE A 379 -6.30 9.29 -13.85
N ASN A 380 -6.51 10.37 -14.62
CA ASN A 380 -5.47 11.01 -15.41
C ASN A 380 -4.41 11.68 -14.54
N SER A 381 -4.81 12.22 -13.38
CA SER A 381 -3.91 12.85 -12.42
C SER A 381 -3.09 11.82 -11.64
N LEU A 382 -3.69 10.69 -11.26
CA LEU A 382 -2.99 9.62 -10.54
C LEU A 382 -2.03 8.87 -11.43
N PHE A 383 -2.41 8.54 -12.68
CA PHE A 383 -1.61 7.71 -13.59
C PHE A 383 -1.25 8.45 -14.89
N PRO A 384 -0.46 9.53 -14.84
CA PRO A 384 -0.10 10.28 -16.05
C PRO A 384 0.86 9.49 -16.95
N THR A 385 1.76 8.70 -16.37
CA THR A 385 2.83 7.99 -17.11
C THR A 385 2.33 6.75 -17.86
N ILE A 386 1.21 6.16 -17.41
CA ILE A 386 0.70 4.90 -17.93
C ILE A 386 -0.39 5.18 -18.98
N HIS A 387 -0.18 4.76 -20.21
CA HIS A 387 -1.19 4.81 -21.28
C HIS A 387 -2.03 3.53 -21.29
N GLY A 388 -3.33 3.66 -21.57
CA GLY A 388 -4.26 2.53 -21.67
C GLY A 388 -4.82 2.01 -20.34
N ASN A 389 -5.56 0.89 -20.43
CA ASN A 389 -6.14 0.14 -19.32
C ASN A 389 -6.94 0.97 -18.30
N ASP A 390 -7.84 1.82 -18.78
CA ASP A 390 -8.65 2.72 -17.93
C ASP A 390 -9.50 1.97 -16.90
N GLU A 391 -9.95 0.75 -17.21
CA GLU A 391 -10.75 -0.04 -16.27
C GLU A 391 -9.93 -0.50 -15.06
N VAL A 392 -8.64 -0.79 -15.25
CA VAL A 392 -7.74 -1.12 -14.14
C VAL A 392 -7.52 0.11 -13.26
N LYS A 393 -7.27 1.26 -13.88
CA LYS A 393 -7.11 2.54 -13.16
C LYS A 393 -8.33 2.86 -12.32
N ARG A 394 -9.52 2.65 -12.88
CA ARG A 394 -10.83 2.78 -12.19
C ARG A 394 -10.94 1.84 -10.99
N GLY A 395 -10.60 0.56 -11.16
CA GLY A 395 -10.62 -0.42 -10.07
C GLY A 395 -9.65 -0.06 -8.94
N VAL A 396 -8.42 0.33 -9.27
CA VAL A 396 -7.40 0.77 -8.30
C VAL A 396 -7.84 2.05 -7.57
N LEU A 397 -8.52 2.97 -8.26
CA LEU A 397 -9.07 4.17 -7.62
C LEU A 397 -10.14 3.81 -6.57
N LEU A 398 -11.07 2.91 -6.91
CA LEU A 398 -12.10 2.45 -5.96
C LEU A 398 -11.51 1.71 -4.76
N MET A 399 -10.41 0.99 -4.97
CA MET A 399 -9.64 0.35 -3.90
C MET A 399 -9.08 1.37 -2.91
N LEU A 400 -8.57 2.52 -3.38
CA LEU A 400 -8.02 3.58 -2.53
C LEU A 400 -9.09 4.26 -1.65
N PHE A 401 -10.30 4.46 -2.17
CA PHE A 401 -11.42 5.00 -1.39
C PHE A 401 -11.98 3.98 -0.39
N GLY A 402 -12.02 2.70 -0.78
CA GLY A 402 -12.48 1.58 0.07
C GLY A 402 -13.97 1.64 0.42
N GLY A 403 -14.55 0.49 0.77
CA GLY A 403 -15.95 0.38 1.23
C GLY A 403 -16.10 0.55 2.74
N ILE A 404 -17.32 0.39 3.25
CA ILE A 404 -17.63 0.66 4.66
C ILE A 404 -17.40 -0.60 5.50
N PRO A 405 -16.53 -0.58 6.53
CA PRO A 405 -16.48 -1.65 7.51
C PRO A 405 -17.75 -1.60 8.38
N LYS A 406 -18.48 -2.72 8.47
CA LYS A 406 -19.73 -2.81 9.24
C LYS A 406 -19.60 -3.87 10.33
N THR A 407 -20.21 -3.61 11.48
CA THR A 407 -20.38 -4.59 12.54
C THR A 407 -21.86 -4.94 12.63
N THR A 408 -22.20 -6.23 12.53
CA THR A 408 -23.57 -6.68 12.75
C THR A 408 -23.92 -6.62 14.23
N ILE A 409 -25.22 -6.68 14.55
CA ILE A 409 -25.71 -6.77 15.94
C ILE A 409 -25.18 -8.00 16.68
N GLU A 410 -24.78 -9.05 15.96
CA GLU A 410 -24.20 -10.29 16.49
C GLU A 410 -22.69 -10.19 16.75
N GLY A 411 -22.07 -9.03 16.48
CA GLY A 411 -20.63 -8.81 16.69
C GLY A 411 -19.74 -9.33 15.55
N ILE A 412 -20.32 -9.84 14.46
CA ILE A 412 -19.56 -10.25 13.27
C ILE A 412 -19.12 -8.99 12.51
N LYS A 413 -17.82 -8.91 12.22
CA LYS A 413 -17.23 -7.83 11.42
C LYS A 413 -17.35 -8.18 9.94
N LEU A 414 -18.07 -7.35 9.20
CA LEU A 414 -18.12 -7.41 7.74
C LEU A 414 -16.99 -6.55 7.18
N ARG A 415 -16.18 -7.17 6.31
CA ARG A 415 -15.09 -6.51 5.60
C ARG A 415 -15.63 -5.39 4.69
N GLY A 416 -15.01 -4.22 4.78
CA GLY A 416 -15.29 -3.06 3.92
C GLY A 416 -14.29 -2.87 2.77
N ASP A 417 -13.08 -3.42 2.89
CA ASP A 417 -12.00 -3.17 1.94
C ASP A 417 -12.17 -4.00 0.66
N VAL A 418 -11.85 -3.41 -0.49
CA VAL A 418 -11.91 -4.05 -1.81
C VAL A 418 -10.53 -4.62 -2.14
N ASN A 419 -10.46 -5.86 -2.64
CA ASN A 419 -9.21 -6.46 -3.10
C ASN A 419 -9.16 -6.54 -4.62
N VAL A 420 -8.02 -6.18 -5.21
CA VAL A 420 -7.81 -6.13 -6.65
C VAL A 420 -6.62 -7.00 -7.03
N CYS A 421 -6.78 -7.80 -8.07
CA CYS A 421 -5.72 -8.61 -8.64
C CYS A 421 -5.57 -8.34 -10.14
N MET A 422 -4.32 -8.16 -10.57
CA MET A 422 -3.91 -7.91 -11.94
C MET A 422 -3.14 -9.13 -12.45
N ILE A 423 -3.65 -9.77 -13.48
CA ILE A 423 -3.01 -10.91 -14.15
C ILE A 423 -2.70 -10.44 -15.56
N GLY A 424 -1.51 -10.72 -16.09
CA GLY A 424 -1.26 -10.38 -17.48
C GLY A 424 0.10 -10.79 -17.98
N ASP A 425 0.38 -10.50 -19.22
CA ASP A 425 1.67 -10.83 -19.82
C ASP A 425 2.80 -9.98 -19.19
N PRO A 426 4.07 -10.42 -19.30
CA PRO A 426 5.24 -9.60 -18.98
C PRO A 426 5.17 -8.25 -19.70
N SER A 427 5.84 -7.23 -19.15
CA SER A 427 5.95 -5.89 -19.76
C SER A 427 4.66 -5.06 -19.86
N THR A 428 3.53 -5.53 -19.32
CA THR A 428 2.23 -4.79 -19.30
C THR A 428 2.11 -3.71 -18.21
N ALA A 429 3.23 -3.12 -17.76
CA ALA A 429 3.32 -2.07 -16.72
C ALA A 429 2.69 -2.41 -15.34
N LYS A 430 2.43 -3.68 -15.02
CA LYS A 430 1.82 -4.11 -13.74
C LYS A 430 2.60 -3.63 -12.51
N SER A 431 3.90 -3.88 -12.44
CA SER A 431 4.73 -3.43 -11.31
C SER A 431 4.80 -1.91 -11.20
N GLN A 432 4.56 -1.16 -12.28
CA GLN A 432 4.50 0.30 -12.25
C GLN A 432 3.25 0.79 -11.52
N PHE A 433 2.10 0.13 -11.70
CA PHE A 433 0.89 0.43 -10.93
C PHE A 433 1.12 0.23 -9.44
N LEU A 434 1.76 -0.88 -9.05
CA LEU A 434 2.04 -1.18 -7.64
C LEU A 434 2.97 -0.13 -7.01
N LYS A 435 4.05 0.25 -7.70
CA LYS A 435 4.99 1.29 -7.23
C LYS A 435 4.29 2.64 -7.06
N GLN A 436 3.49 3.04 -8.04
CA GLN A 436 2.78 4.31 -7.99
C GLN A 436 1.74 4.37 -6.86
N VAL A 437 1.04 3.26 -6.59
CA VAL A 437 0.15 3.16 -5.44
C VAL A 437 0.94 3.18 -4.12
N ALA A 438 2.10 2.52 -4.09
CA ALA A 438 2.97 2.49 -2.91
C ALA A 438 3.56 3.87 -2.55
N ASP A 439 3.84 4.69 -3.57
CA ASP A 439 4.29 6.07 -3.38
C ASP A 439 3.11 7.01 -3.06
N PHE A 440 1.89 6.66 -3.52
CA PHE A 440 0.70 7.50 -3.33
C PHE A 440 0.15 7.47 -1.91
N ASN A 441 0.07 6.31 -1.25
CA ASN A 441 -0.53 6.23 0.08
C ASN A 441 0.54 5.93 1.13
N PRO A 442 0.71 6.76 2.16
CA PRO A 442 1.83 6.62 3.10
C PRO A 442 1.62 5.50 4.14
N ARG A 443 0.55 4.71 4.06
CA ARG A 443 0.33 3.47 4.84
C ARG A 443 0.34 2.23 3.95
N THR A 444 1.09 2.25 2.87
CA THR A 444 1.24 1.10 1.99
C THR A 444 2.59 0.45 2.12
N VAL A 445 2.60 -0.87 2.09
CA VAL A 445 3.83 -1.65 2.07
C VAL A 445 3.89 -2.37 0.73
N TYR A 446 5.02 -2.20 0.04
CA TYR A 446 5.33 -2.94 -1.18
C TYR A 446 6.19 -4.16 -0.84
N THR A 447 5.74 -5.33 -1.28
CA THR A 447 6.43 -6.61 -1.05
C THR A 447 6.45 -7.43 -2.34
N SER A 448 7.49 -8.25 -2.50
CA SER A 448 7.54 -9.27 -3.55
C SER A 448 7.22 -10.63 -2.94
N GLY A 449 6.37 -11.41 -3.61
CA GLY A 449 5.95 -12.73 -3.17
C GLY A 449 7.11 -13.72 -3.03
N LYS A 450 8.19 -13.58 -3.80
CA LYS A 450 9.38 -14.42 -3.69
C LYS A 450 10.29 -14.03 -2.52
N ALA A 451 10.40 -12.74 -2.24
CA ALA A 451 11.23 -12.21 -1.16
C ALA A 451 10.52 -12.28 0.21
N SER A 452 9.22 -12.50 0.21
CA SER A 452 8.39 -12.51 1.42
C SER A 452 8.20 -13.94 1.91
N SER A 453 8.32 -14.13 3.22
CA SER A 453 7.96 -15.37 3.91
C SER A 453 6.65 -15.20 4.68
N ALA A 454 5.97 -16.28 5.08
CA ALA A 454 4.79 -16.19 5.94
C ALA A 454 5.05 -15.32 7.18
N ALA A 455 6.23 -15.47 7.79
CA ALA A 455 6.64 -14.69 8.95
C ALA A 455 6.76 -13.19 8.63
N GLY A 456 7.32 -12.86 7.46
CA GLY A 456 7.44 -11.49 6.98
C GLY A 456 6.13 -10.85 6.52
N LEU A 457 5.15 -11.63 6.07
CA LEU A 457 3.83 -11.11 5.67
C LEU A 457 2.89 -10.93 6.86
N THR A 458 2.86 -11.90 7.77
CA THR A 458 1.89 -11.96 8.87
C THR A 458 2.45 -11.40 10.17
N ALA A 459 2.93 -12.26 11.06
CA ALA A 459 3.73 -11.90 12.21
C ALA A 459 4.65 -13.07 12.59
N ALA A 460 5.82 -12.74 13.11
CA ALA A 460 6.79 -13.69 13.61
C ALA A 460 6.82 -13.65 15.14
N VAL A 461 7.15 -14.77 15.77
CA VAL A 461 7.48 -14.79 17.20
C VAL A 461 8.97 -14.97 17.30
N VAL A 462 9.66 -13.92 17.77
CA VAL A 462 11.11 -13.87 17.90
C VAL A 462 11.47 -13.83 19.37
N ARG A 463 12.54 -14.53 19.75
CA ARG A 463 13.06 -14.45 21.12
C ARG A 463 13.96 -13.24 21.22
N ASP A 464 13.64 -12.34 22.12
CA ASP A 464 14.47 -11.19 22.39
C ASP A 464 15.76 -11.59 23.13
N GLU A 465 16.88 -10.99 22.77
CA GLU A 465 18.17 -11.26 23.41
C GLU A 465 18.30 -10.52 24.75
N ASP A 466 17.70 -9.33 24.88
CA ASP A 466 17.82 -8.49 26.07
C ASP A 466 16.91 -8.98 27.20
N THR A 467 15.65 -9.30 26.88
CA THR A 467 14.65 -9.76 27.87
C THR A 467 14.52 -11.28 27.96
N HIS A 468 15.09 -12.03 27.01
CA HIS A 468 14.91 -13.48 26.84
C HIS A 468 13.45 -13.96 26.65
N GLU A 469 12.49 -13.03 26.52
CA GLU A 469 11.08 -13.32 26.29
C GLU A 469 10.76 -13.46 24.79
N PHE A 470 9.67 -14.17 24.49
CA PHE A 470 9.17 -14.29 23.12
C PHE A 470 8.29 -13.09 22.78
N VAL A 471 8.78 -12.23 21.90
CA VAL A 471 8.06 -11.04 21.40
C VAL A 471 7.47 -11.31 20.02
N ILE A 472 6.37 -10.64 19.70
CA ILE A 472 5.75 -10.70 18.38
C ILE A 472 6.33 -9.58 17.52
N GLU A 473 6.92 -9.92 16.39
CA GLU A 473 7.30 -8.98 15.34
C GLU A 473 6.17 -8.90 14.31
N ALA A 474 5.69 -7.68 14.05
CA ALA A 474 4.65 -7.42 13.06
C ALA A 474 5.20 -7.59 11.63
N GLY A 475 4.48 -8.33 10.79
CA GLY A 475 4.80 -8.46 9.36
C GLY A 475 4.19 -7.34 8.51
N ALA A 476 4.47 -7.40 7.21
CA ALA A 476 4.10 -6.38 6.22
C ALA A 476 2.60 -6.06 6.19
N MET A 477 1.73 -7.08 6.28
CA MET A 477 0.27 -6.86 6.29
C MET A 477 -0.21 -6.15 7.55
N MET A 478 0.46 -6.35 8.68
CA MET A 478 0.10 -5.66 9.93
C MET A 478 0.57 -4.21 9.92
N LEU A 479 1.78 -3.95 9.40
CA LEU A 479 2.31 -2.61 9.24
C LEU A 479 1.44 -1.77 8.28
N ALA A 480 0.79 -2.41 7.31
CA ALA A 480 -0.12 -1.78 6.37
C ALA A 480 -1.57 -1.61 6.88
N ASP A 481 -1.88 -1.82 8.17
CA ASP A 481 -3.26 -1.74 8.69
C ASP A 481 -3.97 -0.41 8.36
N GLY A 482 -5.16 -0.51 7.75
CA GLY A 482 -5.95 0.61 7.25
C GLY A 482 -5.44 1.23 5.93
N GLY A 483 -4.45 0.62 5.29
CA GLY A 483 -3.88 0.99 3.99
C GLY A 483 -3.96 -0.12 2.95
N VAL A 484 -2.97 -0.17 2.06
CA VAL A 484 -2.89 -1.14 0.94
C VAL A 484 -1.59 -1.92 1.04
N CYS A 485 -1.68 -3.25 0.99
CA CYS A 485 -0.55 -4.13 0.83
C CYS A 485 -0.39 -4.48 -0.66
N CYS A 486 0.72 -4.04 -1.26
CA CYS A 486 1.04 -4.33 -2.66
C CYS A 486 1.94 -5.56 -2.71
N ILE A 487 1.51 -6.60 -3.43
CA ILE A 487 2.24 -7.86 -3.58
C ILE A 487 2.52 -8.10 -5.06
N ASP A 488 3.79 -8.02 -5.45
CA ASP A 488 4.24 -8.41 -6.79
C ASP A 488 4.61 -9.90 -6.84
N GLU A 489 4.55 -10.51 -8.02
CA GLU A 489 4.82 -11.94 -8.24
C GLU A 489 4.04 -12.86 -7.29
N PHE A 490 2.74 -12.59 -7.17
CA PHE A 490 1.85 -13.34 -6.28
C PHE A 490 1.79 -14.85 -6.61
N ASP A 491 2.03 -15.21 -7.88
CA ASP A 491 2.09 -16.60 -8.36
C ASP A 491 3.33 -17.38 -7.86
N LYS A 492 4.40 -16.68 -7.45
CA LYS A 492 5.67 -17.29 -6.99
C LYS A 492 5.73 -17.57 -5.50
N MET A 493 4.68 -17.23 -4.75
CA MET A 493 4.63 -17.47 -3.31
C MET A 493 4.48 -18.95 -2.98
N ALA A 494 5.09 -19.37 -1.87
CA ALA A 494 4.91 -20.71 -1.36
C ALA A 494 3.48 -20.94 -0.84
N LEU A 495 2.98 -22.18 -0.96
CA LEU A 495 1.65 -22.56 -0.46
C LEU A 495 1.45 -22.28 1.04
N LYS A 496 2.49 -22.37 1.86
CA LYS A 496 2.43 -22.06 3.31
C LYS A 496 2.10 -20.60 3.56
N ASP A 497 2.65 -19.71 2.75
CA ASP A 497 2.47 -18.27 2.86
C ASP A 497 1.09 -17.87 2.34
N GLN A 498 0.63 -18.53 1.28
CA GLN A 498 -0.74 -18.37 0.77
C GLN A 498 -1.79 -18.71 1.84
N VAL A 499 -1.64 -19.80 2.60
CA VAL A 499 -2.56 -20.17 3.71
C VAL A 499 -2.66 -19.08 4.76
N ALA A 500 -1.55 -18.43 5.11
CA ALA A 500 -1.55 -17.35 6.09
C ALA A 500 -2.28 -16.09 5.57
N ILE A 501 -2.08 -15.75 4.29
CA ILE A 501 -2.80 -14.65 3.61
C ILE A 501 -4.29 -14.97 3.51
N HIS A 502 -4.66 -16.24 3.29
CA HIS A 502 -6.06 -16.64 3.24
C HIS A 502 -6.79 -16.27 4.55
N GLU A 503 -6.25 -16.62 5.71
CA GLU A 503 -6.88 -16.25 6.99
C GLU A 503 -7.07 -14.73 7.09
N ALA A 504 -6.01 -13.98 6.78
CA ALA A 504 -6.00 -12.52 6.82
C ALA A 504 -7.03 -11.88 5.88
N MET A 505 -7.17 -12.33 4.63
CA MET A 505 -8.09 -11.74 3.64
C MET A 505 -9.58 -11.98 3.92
N GLU A 506 -9.92 -13.05 4.66
CA GLU A 506 -11.31 -13.38 4.99
C GLU A 506 -11.75 -12.72 6.28
N GLN A 507 -10.97 -12.91 7.35
CA GLN A 507 -11.36 -12.50 8.70
C GLN A 507 -10.83 -11.11 9.05
N GLN A 508 -9.90 -10.57 8.25
CA GLN A 508 -9.13 -9.36 8.57
C GLN A 508 -8.42 -9.45 9.93
N THR A 509 -8.15 -10.67 10.38
CA THR A 509 -7.44 -11.00 11.60
C THR A 509 -6.52 -12.18 11.36
N ILE A 510 -5.39 -12.19 12.05
CA ILE A 510 -4.40 -13.26 12.01
C ILE A 510 -4.27 -13.80 13.43
N SER A 511 -4.52 -15.09 13.60
CA SER A 511 -4.34 -15.76 14.89
C SER A 511 -2.98 -16.46 14.95
N ILE A 512 -2.21 -16.17 16.01
CA ILE A 512 -0.92 -16.81 16.25
C ILE A 512 -0.97 -17.50 17.61
N THR A 513 -0.69 -18.80 17.61
CA THR A 513 -0.50 -19.60 18.81
C THR A 513 0.85 -20.29 18.72
N LYS A 514 1.92 -19.63 19.20
CA LYS A 514 3.30 -20.14 19.16
C LYS A 514 4.06 -19.73 20.42
N ALA A 515 4.97 -20.59 20.89
CA ALA A 515 5.88 -20.32 22.01
C ALA A 515 5.20 -19.76 23.28
N GLY A 516 3.99 -20.23 23.61
CA GLY A 516 3.22 -19.77 24.78
C GLY A 516 2.48 -18.45 24.58
N VAL A 517 2.63 -17.78 23.44
CA VAL A 517 1.90 -16.56 23.11
C VAL A 517 0.68 -16.91 22.25
N LYS A 518 -0.51 -16.60 22.76
CA LYS A 518 -1.78 -16.68 22.04
C LYS A 518 -2.29 -15.27 21.79
N ALA A 519 -2.12 -14.76 20.57
CA ALA A 519 -2.54 -13.42 20.19
C ALA A 519 -3.37 -13.44 18.91
N THR A 520 -4.37 -12.55 18.84
CA THR A 520 -5.14 -12.28 17.61
C THR A 520 -4.86 -10.86 17.17
N LEU A 521 -4.24 -10.72 16.00
CA LEU A 521 -3.76 -9.45 15.47
C LEU A 521 -4.70 -9.02 14.34
N ASN A 522 -5.01 -7.72 14.26
CA ASN A 522 -5.86 -7.18 13.20
C ASN A 522 -5.01 -6.89 11.95
N ALA A 523 -5.55 -7.20 10.78
CA ALA A 523 -4.92 -6.95 9.47
C ALA A 523 -5.97 -6.41 8.49
N ARG A 524 -6.47 -5.20 8.73
CA ARG A 524 -7.49 -4.54 7.89
C ARG A 524 -6.81 -3.86 6.72
N THR A 525 -6.35 -4.67 5.77
CA THR A 525 -5.62 -4.19 4.60
C THR A 525 -6.34 -4.57 3.33
N SER A 526 -6.33 -3.66 2.37
CA SER A 526 -6.66 -3.99 0.99
C SER A 526 -5.42 -4.61 0.32
N VAL A 527 -5.63 -5.70 -0.43
CA VAL A 527 -4.54 -6.36 -1.17
C VAL A 527 -4.62 -5.97 -2.64
N LEU A 528 -3.52 -5.39 -3.15
CA LEU A 528 -3.27 -5.22 -4.57
C LEU A 528 -2.23 -6.26 -5.01
N ALA A 529 -2.65 -7.25 -5.79
CA ALA A 529 -1.78 -8.33 -6.25
C ALA A 529 -1.47 -8.21 -7.75
N ALA A 530 -0.22 -8.45 -8.12
CA ALA A 530 0.18 -8.69 -9.50
C ALA A 530 0.62 -10.15 -9.67
N ALA A 531 0.12 -10.79 -10.73
CA ALA A 531 0.47 -12.17 -11.08
C ALA A 531 0.78 -12.28 -12.58
N ASN A 532 1.57 -13.31 -12.91
CA ASN A 532 1.89 -13.69 -14.29
C ASN A 532 1.17 -14.99 -14.66
N PRO A 533 0.71 -15.17 -15.92
CA PRO A 533 0.19 -16.44 -16.40
C PRO A 533 1.30 -17.49 -16.50
N MET A 534 0.91 -18.76 -16.42
CA MET A 534 1.81 -19.89 -16.65
C MET A 534 2.31 -19.87 -18.10
N GLY A 535 3.60 -20.11 -18.30
CA GLY A 535 4.23 -20.01 -19.62
C GLY A 535 4.53 -18.58 -20.09
N GLY A 536 4.16 -17.55 -19.30
CA GLY A 536 4.48 -16.15 -19.59
C GLY A 536 3.58 -15.49 -20.65
N ARG A 537 2.66 -16.22 -21.28
CA ARG A 537 1.61 -15.66 -22.15
C ARG A 537 0.25 -16.14 -21.70
N TYR A 538 -0.77 -15.28 -21.83
CA TYR A 538 -2.14 -15.60 -21.49
C TYR A 538 -2.87 -16.31 -22.64
N ASP A 539 -3.15 -17.60 -22.48
CA ASP A 539 -3.91 -18.39 -23.47
C ASP A 539 -5.43 -18.21 -23.27
N ARG A 540 -6.14 -17.63 -24.25
CA ARG A 540 -7.60 -17.45 -24.17
C ARG A 540 -8.41 -18.74 -24.25
N GLY A 541 -7.85 -19.78 -24.88
CA GLY A 541 -8.50 -21.09 -25.04
C GLY A 541 -8.52 -21.95 -23.77
N LYS A 542 -7.77 -21.56 -22.73
CA LYS A 542 -7.73 -22.26 -21.44
C LYS A 542 -8.51 -21.46 -20.39
N SER A 543 -9.02 -22.19 -19.40
CA SER A 543 -9.65 -21.54 -18.25
C SER A 543 -8.62 -20.75 -17.42
N LEU A 544 -9.03 -19.66 -16.79
CA LEU A 544 -8.23 -18.85 -15.87
C LEU A 544 -7.56 -19.71 -14.77
N ARG A 545 -8.28 -20.73 -14.27
CA ARG A 545 -7.75 -21.69 -13.28
C ARG A 545 -6.57 -22.49 -13.79
N GLN A 546 -6.56 -22.81 -15.07
CA GLN A 546 -5.45 -23.51 -15.73
C GLN A 546 -4.37 -22.54 -16.19
N ASN A 547 -4.66 -21.26 -16.35
CA ASN A 547 -3.68 -20.26 -16.74
C ASN A 547 -2.87 -19.72 -15.56
N VAL A 548 -3.35 -19.83 -14.32
CA VAL A 548 -2.67 -19.26 -13.16
C VAL A 548 -2.56 -20.27 -12.02
N THR A 549 -1.41 -20.31 -11.36
CA THR A 549 -1.11 -21.15 -10.18
C THR A 549 -1.75 -20.64 -8.88
N LEU A 550 -3.00 -20.18 -8.92
CA LEU A 550 -3.71 -19.70 -7.74
C LEU A 550 -4.76 -20.69 -7.26
N SER A 551 -4.88 -20.82 -5.93
CA SER A 551 -5.90 -21.68 -5.35
C SER A 551 -7.30 -21.06 -5.51
N ALA A 552 -8.30 -21.90 -5.73
CA ALA A 552 -9.70 -21.50 -5.88
C ALA A 552 -10.23 -20.58 -4.77
N PRO A 553 -9.90 -20.81 -3.47
CA PRO A 553 -10.39 -19.94 -2.42
C PRO A 553 -9.79 -18.53 -2.46
N ILE A 554 -8.56 -18.32 -2.96
CA ILE A 554 -7.96 -16.97 -3.09
C ILE A 554 -8.71 -16.19 -4.15
N MET A 555 -8.89 -16.79 -5.33
CA MET A 555 -9.53 -16.14 -6.47
C MET A 555 -10.92 -15.62 -6.11
N SER A 556 -11.65 -16.36 -5.26
CA SER A 556 -12.99 -15.95 -4.82
C SER A 556 -13.02 -14.78 -3.81
N ARG A 557 -11.87 -14.41 -3.23
CA ARG A 557 -11.72 -13.33 -2.25
C ARG A 557 -11.18 -12.03 -2.84
N PHE A 558 -10.71 -12.10 -4.08
CA PHE A 558 -10.50 -10.93 -4.90
C PHE A 558 -11.86 -10.48 -5.44
N ASP A 559 -12.17 -9.21 -5.21
CA ASP A 559 -13.42 -8.61 -5.66
C ASP A 559 -13.33 -8.25 -7.15
N LEU A 560 -12.14 -7.85 -7.61
CA LEU A 560 -11.84 -7.51 -8.99
C LEU A 560 -10.62 -8.27 -9.50
N LEU A 561 -10.79 -8.92 -10.66
CA LEU A 561 -9.74 -9.59 -11.41
C LEU A 561 -9.61 -8.91 -12.77
N PHE A 562 -8.46 -8.28 -13.02
CA PHE A 562 -8.17 -7.66 -14.30
C PHE A 562 -7.16 -8.50 -15.05
N ILE A 563 -7.54 -8.94 -16.25
CA ILE A 563 -6.65 -9.64 -17.17
C ILE A 563 -6.14 -8.63 -18.19
N LEU A 564 -4.82 -8.45 -18.22
CA LEU A 564 -4.10 -7.63 -19.18
C LEU A 564 -3.46 -8.55 -20.21
N VAL A 565 -4.05 -8.57 -21.40
CA VAL A 565 -3.50 -9.30 -22.54
C VAL A 565 -2.70 -8.32 -23.38
N ASP A 566 -1.48 -8.70 -23.74
CA ASP A 566 -0.64 -7.92 -24.65
C ASP A 566 -0.99 -8.29 -26.10
N GLU A 567 -1.77 -7.43 -26.76
CA GLU A 567 -2.05 -7.51 -28.18
C GLU A 567 -1.09 -6.58 -28.93
N CYS A 568 -0.25 -7.12 -29.82
CA CYS A 568 0.64 -6.32 -30.66
C CYS A 568 -0.17 -5.40 -31.58
N ASN A 569 -0.29 -4.13 -31.23
CA ASN A 569 -1.02 -3.14 -32.00
C ASN A 569 -0.14 -1.90 -32.21
N GLU A 570 0.10 -1.56 -33.49
CA GLU A 570 1.00 -0.46 -33.87
C GLU A 570 0.56 0.89 -33.29
N VAL A 571 -0.75 1.13 -33.14
CA VAL A 571 -1.28 2.39 -32.63
C VAL A 571 -1.00 2.55 -31.14
N THR A 572 -1.21 1.49 -30.36
CA THR A 572 -0.94 1.52 -28.92
C THR A 572 0.55 1.59 -28.64
N ASP A 573 1.35 0.86 -29.42
CA ASP A 573 2.80 0.82 -29.28
C ASP A 573 3.41 2.18 -29.63
N TYR A 574 2.91 2.84 -30.69
CA TYR A 574 3.30 4.19 -31.02
C TYR A 574 2.96 5.19 -29.90
N ALA A 575 1.77 5.08 -29.31
CA ALA A 575 1.36 5.93 -28.18
C ALA A 575 2.24 5.70 -26.93
N ILE A 576 2.57 4.44 -26.63
CA ILE A 576 3.47 4.06 -25.54
C ILE A 576 4.88 4.60 -25.80
N ALA A 577 5.43 4.39 -27.01
CA ALA A 577 6.74 4.86 -27.40
C ALA A 577 6.85 6.38 -27.27
N ARG A 578 5.86 7.12 -27.80
CA ARG A 578 5.79 8.58 -27.64
C ARG A 578 5.75 8.98 -26.16
N ARG A 579 5.02 8.24 -25.33
CA ARG A 579 4.94 8.53 -23.89
C ARG A 579 6.28 8.36 -23.19
N ILE A 580 7.01 7.29 -23.52
CA ILE A 580 8.34 7.00 -22.98
C ILE A 580 9.35 8.06 -23.45
N VAL A 581 9.32 8.44 -24.72
CA VAL A 581 10.20 9.48 -25.27
C VAL A 581 9.95 10.82 -24.58
N ASN A 582 8.68 11.22 -24.39
CA ASN A 582 8.35 12.45 -23.67
C ASN A 582 8.89 12.43 -22.23
N LEU A 583 8.78 11.29 -21.53
CA LEU A 583 9.28 11.14 -20.16
C LEU A 583 10.81 11.25 -20.06
N HIS A 584 11.55 10.88 -21.11
CA HIS A 584 13.01 11.01 -21.15
C HIS A 584 13.47 12.37 -21.70
N SER A 585 12.67 13.02 -22.55
CA SER A 585 13.00 14.29 -23.18
C SER A 585 12.70 15.48 -22.26
N ASP A 586 11.56 15.44 -21.58
CA ASP A 586 11.11 16.49 -20.66
C ASP A 586 11.24 15.99 -19.21
N ILE A 587 12.40 16.25 -18.59
CA ILE A 587 12.70 15.79 -17.23
C ILE A 587 11.77 16.46 -16.19
N ASP A 588 11.23 17.66 -16.49
CA ASP A 588 10.47 18.49 -15.54
C ASP A 588 9.13 19.06 -16.08
N SER A 589 8.67 18.71 -17.30
CA SER A 589 7.35 19.20 -17.72
C SER A 589 6.25 18.38 -17.03
N ASP A 590 5.60 18.98 -16.03
CA ASP A 590 4.36 18.46 -15.45
C ASP A 590 3.37 18.18 -16.58
N MET A 591 3.23 16.91 -16.91
CA MET A 591 2.32 16.42 -17.92
C MET A 591 0.89 16.70 -17.50
N GLY A 592 0.39 17.90 -17.80
CA GLY A 592 -1.01 18.34 -17.72
C GLY A 592 -1.82 17.74 -16.56
N ARG A 593 -1.27 17.67 -15.35
CA ARG A 593 -1.99 17.16 -14.19
C ARG A 593 -3.03 18.21 -13.80
N VAL A 594 -4.30 17.81 -13.75
CA VAL A 594 -5.39 18.70 -13.34
C VAL A 594 -5.35 18.91 -11.82
N TYR A 595 -5.00 17.86 -11.08
CA TYR A 595 -4.88 17.90 -9.62
C TYR A 595 -3.48 17.50 -9.17
N SER A 596 -2.99 18.15 -8.12
CA SER A 596 -1.75 17.74 -7.46
C SER A 596 -1.95 16.45 -6.66
N MET A 597 -0.88 15.67 -6.53
CA MET A 597 -0.90 14.41 -5.77
C MET A 597 -1.28 14.63 -4.31
N GLU A 598 -0.83 15.74 -3.70
CA GLU A 598 -1.17 16.12 -2.33
C GLU A 598 -2.65 16.49 -2.18
N GLU A 599 -3.24 17.13 -3.19
CA GLU A 599 -4.66 17.48 -3.21
C GLU A 599 -5.52 16.21 -3.30
N VAL A 600 -5.11 15.26 -4.15
CA VAL A 600 -5.80 13.97 -4.28
C VAL A 600 -5.67 13.14 -3.00
N GLN A 601 -4.50 13.11 -2.35
CA GLN A 601 -4.32 12.44 -1.05
C GLN A 601 -5.26 13.02 0.02
N ARG A 602 -5.33 14.35 0.13
CA ARG A 602 -6.24 15.04 1.04
C ARG A 602 -7.70 14.73 0.73
N TYR A 603 -8.07 14.72 -0.55
CA TYR A 603 -9.42 14.36 -0.99
C TYR A 603 -9.79 12.91 -0.64
N VAL A 604 -8.88 11.96 -0.86
CA VAL A 604 -9.08 10.55 -0.48
C VAL A 604 -9.22 10.40 1.04
N ALA A 605 -8.40 11.10 1.83
CA ALA A 605 -8.52 11.07 3.28
C ALA A 605 -9.88 11.63 3.77
N PHE A 606 -10.33 12.75 3.19
CA PHE A 606 -11.61 13.36 3.51
C PHE A 606 -12.81 12.46 3.13
N SER A 607 -12.83 11.97 1.89
CA SER A 607 -13.91 11.11 1.37
C SER A 607 -14.07 9.77 2.11
N ARG A 608 -12.99 9.20 2.64
CA ARG A 608 -13.03 7.96 3.46
C ARG A 608 -13.85 8.10 4.75
N MET A 609 -14.08 9.32 5.23
CA MET A 609 -14.85 9.56 6.45
C MET A 609 -16.37 9.39 6.25
N PHE A 610 -16.85 9.51 5.02
CA PHE A 610 -18.28 9.33 4.73
C PHE A 610 -18.68 7.87 4.86
N LYS A 611 -19.86 7.65 5.47
CA LYS A 611 -20.49 6.33 5.63
C LYS A 611 -21.82 6.33 4.86
N PRO A 612 -21.79 6.19 3.52
CA PRO A 612 -23.00 6.25 2.72
C PRO A 612 -23.98 5.13 3.08
N ARG A 613 -25.27 5.45 3.03
CA ARG A 613 -26.38 4.52 3.29
C ARG A 613 -27.02 4.10 1.97
N MET A 614 -27.38 2.82 1.89
CA MET A 614 -28.12 2.29 0.73
C MET A 614 -29.54 2.84 0.70
N THR A 615 -29.97 3.32 -0.47
CA THR A 615 -31.38 3.64 -0.73
C THR A 615 -32.16 2.36 -1.08
N LYS A 616 -33.48 2.35 -0.86
CA LYS A 616 -34.33 1.18 -1.18
C LYS A 616 -34.30 0.86 -2.68
N GLU A 617 -34.38 1.89 -3.53
CA GLU A 617 -34.31 1.75 -4.99
C GLU A 617 -32.99 1.11 -5.45
N ALA A 618 -31.85 1.54 -4.89
CA ALA A 618 -30.56 0.94 -5.22
C ALA A 618 -30.46 -0.52 -4.74
N GLY A 619 -31.10 -0.86 -3.62
CA GLY A 619 -31.18 -2.23 -3.11
C GLY A 619 -31.96 -3.16 -4.03
N GLU A 620 -33.13 -2.73 -4.52
CA GLU A 620 -33.92 -3.50 -5.49
C GLU A 620 -33.15 -3.69 -6.80
N TYR A 621 -32.51 -2.62 -7.29
CA TYR A 621 -31.69 -2.69 -8.50
C TYR A 621 -30.50 -3.66 -8.35
N LEU A 622 -29.82 -3.68 -7.19
CA LEU A 622 -28.74 -4.65 -6.92
C LEU A 622 -29.22 -6.10 -7.03
N VAL A 623 -30.41 -6.41 -6.49
CA VAL A 623 -30.98 -7.76 -6.53
C VAL A 623 -31.30 -8.16 -7.97
N GLU A 624 -31.86 -7.24 -8.75
CA GLU A 624 -32.10 -7.45 -10.18
C GLU A 624 -30.80 -7.74 -10.94
N GLN A 625 -29.77 -6.89 -10.77
CA GLN A 625 -28.48 -7.07 -11.44
C GLN A 625 -27.79 -8.38 -11.04
N TYR A 626 -27.89 -8.78 -9.78
CA TYR A 626 -27.34 -10.05 -9.31
C TYR A 626 -28.08 -11.26 -9.88
N ARG A 627 -29.42 -11.17 -10.00
CA ARG A 627 -30.22 -12.21 -10.67
C ARG A 627 -29.79 -12.36 -12.12
N THR A 628 -29.66 -11.26 -12.87
CA THR A 628 -29.19 -11.26 -14.25
C THR A 628 -27.79 -11.86 -14.38
N LEU A 629 -26.87 -11.50 -13.45
CA LEU A 629 -25.52 -12.04 -13.42
C LEU A 629 -25.50 -13.57 -13.24
N ARG A 630 -26.35 -14.10 -12.34
CA ARG A 630 -26.47 -15.55 -12.13
C ARG A 630 -27.15 -16.28 -13.29
N GLN A 631 -28.20 -15.71 -13.87
CA GLN A 631 -28.90 -16.32 -15.00
C GLN A 631 -27.96 -16.52 -16.19
N ARG A 632 -27.08 -15.55 -16.44
CA ARG A 632 -26.06 -15.67 -17.49
C ARG A 632 -25.06 -16.80 -17.24
N ASP A 633 -24.75 -17.13 -15.99
CA ASP A 633 -23.83 -18.24 -15.63
C ASP A 633 -24.51 -19.62 -15.73
N CYS A 634 -25.82 -19.69 -15.52
CA CYS A 634 -26.57 -20.96 -15.57
C CYS A 634 -26.72 -21.54 -16.98
N VAL A 635 -26.65 -20.73 -18.03
CA VAL A 635 -27.05 -21.15 -19.39
C VAL A 635 -25.95 -21.90 -20.16
N GLY A 636 -24.74 -22.09 -19.61
CA GLY A 636 -23.70 -22.96 -20.22
C GLY A 636 -23.20 -22.57 -21.63
N MET A 637 -23.77 -21.52 -22.24
CA MET A 637 -23.52 -21.06 -23.60
C MET A 637 -22.15 -20.38 -23.77
N SER A 638 -21.54 -20.02 -22.66
CA SER A 638 -20.13 -19.62 -22.58
C SER A 638 -19.57 -20.37 -21.39
N ASN A 639 -18.51 -21.16 -21.57
CA ASN A 639 -17.73 -21.67 -20.46
C ASN A 639 -17.07 -20.46 -19.75
N SER A 640 -17.85 -19.73 -18.95
CA SER A 640 -17.34 -18.71 -18.05
C SER A 640 -16.30 -19.40 -17.18
N SER A 641 -15.08 -18.86 -17.15
CA SER A 641 -14.00 -19.48 -16.39
C SER A 641 -14.27 -19.54 -14.88
N TRP A 642 -15.37 -18.94 -14.42
CA TRP A 642 -15.61 -18.59 -13.04
C TRP A 642 -17.09 -18.70 -12.66
N ARG A 643 -17.39 -19.45 -11.59
CA ARG A 643 -18.75 -19.57 -11.03
C ARG A 643 -19.14 -18.34 -10.21
N VAL A 644 -20.30 -17.76 -10.47
CA VAL A 644 -20.82 -16.60 -9.74
C VAL A 644 -21.34 -17.01 -8.36
N THR A 645 -20.75 -16.46 -7.29
CA THR A 645 -21.13 -16.75 -5.88
C THR A 645 -21.67 -15.51 -5.16
N VAL A 646 -22.20 -15.69 -3.95
CA VAL A 646 -22.70 -14.59 -3.11
C VAL A 646 -21.60 -13.57 -2.78
N ARG A 647 -20.33 -13.98 -2.76
CA ARG A 647 -19.20 -13.05 -2.54
C ARG A 647 -19.17 -11.92 -3.58
N GLN A 648 -19.57 -12.20 -4.81
CA GLN A 648 -19.63 -11.19 -5.88
C GLN A 648 -20.72 -10.14 -5.62
N LEU A 649 -21.81 -10.52 -4.94
CA LEU A 649 -22.81 -9.56 -4.48
C LEU A 649 -22.25 -8.66 -3.37
N GLU A 650 -21.50 -9.22 -2.42
CA GLU A 650 -20.81 -8.42 -1.40
C GLU A 650 -19.79 -7.46 -2.04
N SER A 651 -19.03 -7.92 -3.02
CA SER A 651 -18.10 -7.10 -3.81
C SER A 651 -18.82 -5.94 -4.52
N MET A 652 -19.96 -6.20 -5.14
CA MET A 652 -20.77 -5.18 -5.82
C MET A 652 -21.28 -4.10 -4.85
N ILE A 653 -21.66 -4.50 -3.62
CA ILE A 653 -22.05 -3.57 -2.56
C ILE A 653 -20.85 -2.71 -2.15
N ARG A 654 -19.68 -3.31 -1.87
CA ARG A 654 -18.46 -2.57 -1.49
C ARG A 654 -18.02 -1.58 -2.58
N LEU A 655 -18.05 -1.98 -3.84
CA LEU A 655 -17.71 -1.11 -4.98
C LEU A 655 -18.71 0.05 -5.11
N SER A 656 -20.00 -0.20 -4.89
CA SER A 656 -21.04 0.85 -4.90
C SER A 656 -20.85 1.84 -3.74
N GLU A 657 -20.48 1.35 -2.56
CA GLU A 657 -20.14 2.18 -1.40
C GLU A 657 -18.88 3.02 -1.64
N ALA A 658 -17.83 2.43 -2.19
CA ALA A 658 -16.60 3.14 -2.53
C ALA A 658 -16.84 4.23 -3.59
N MET A 659 -17.69 3.96 -4.59
CA MET A 659 -18.08 4.94 -5.59
C MET A 659 -18.88 6.11 -4.99
N ALA A 660 -19.78 5.83 -4.05
CA ALA A 660 -20.54 6.87 -3.35
C ALA A 660 -19.64 7.76 -2.47
N ARG A 661 -18.62 7.16 -1.83
CA ARG A 661 -17.58 7.89 -1.08
C ARG A 661 -16.76 8.80 -1.97
N MET A 662 -16.37 8.33 -3.16
CA MET A 662 -15.63 9.15 -4.13
C MET A 662 -16.39 10.42 -4.51
N HIS A 663 -17.72 10.38 -4.60
CA HIS A 663 -18.54 11.57 -4.89
C HIS A 663 -18.93 12.37 -3.63
N CYS A 664 -18.42 12.02 -2.44
CA CYS A 664 -18.79 12.61 -1.16
C CYS A 664 -20.32 12.62 -0.92
N THR A 665 -21.02 11.57 -1.34
CA THR A 665 -22.47 11.45 -1.17
C THR A 665 -22.81 10.57 0.03
N GLU A 666 -23.83 10.95 0.80
CA GLU A 666 -24.29 10.15 1.95
C GLU A 666 -25.25 9.02 1.58
N GLN A 667 -25.76 9.01 0.34
CA GLN A 667 -26.75 8.04 -0.12
C GLN A 667 -26.31 7.37 -1.42
N ILE A 668 -26.45 6.05 -1.48
CA ILE A 668 -26.07 5.25 -2.65
C ILE A 668 -27.21 5.29 -3.65
N GLN A 669 -26.96 5.95 -4.77
CA GLN A 669 -27.85 6.03 -5.92
C GLN A 669 -27.71 4.82 -6.86
N PRO A 670 -28.75 4.48 -7.65
CA PRO A 670 -28.68 3.43 -8.67
C PRO A 670 -27.58 3.65 -9.72
N LYS A 671 -27.15 4.90 -9.95
CA LYS A 671 -26.06 5.24 -10.87
C LYS A 671 -24.73 4.61 -10.45
N HIS A 672 -24.43 4.58 -9.15
CA HIS A 672 -23.22 3.97 -8.62
C HIS A 672 -23.25 2.45 -8.79
N VAL A 673 -24.42 1.85 -8.57
CA VAL A 673 -24.62 0.40 -8.76
C VAL A 673 -24.45 0.00 -10.22
N LYS A 674 -25.00 0.77 -11.16
CA LYS A 674 -24.83 0.54 -12.61
C LYS A 674 -23.36 0.52 -13.01
N GLU A 675 -22.59 1.49 -12.54
CA GLU A 675 -21.16 1.58 -12.85
C GLU A 675 -20.36 0.46 -12.17
N ALA A 676 -20.67 0.13 -10.91
CA ALA A 676 -20.06 -0.99 -10.21
C ALA A 676 -20.34 -2.33 -10.93
N TYR A 677 -21.57 -2.52 -11.40
CA TYR A 677 -21.95 -3.68 -12.20
C TYR A 677 -21.21 -3.74 -13.54
N ARG A 678 -21.08 -2.59 -14.24
CA ARG A 678 -20.33 -2.49 -15.50
C ARG A 678 -18.88 -2.94 -15.30
N LEU A 679 -18.24 -2.45 -14.25
CA LEU A 679 -16.85 -2.76 -13.92
C LEU A 679 -16.69 -4.24 -13.53
N LEU A 680 -17.61 -4.78 -12.73
CA LEU A 680 -17.60 -6.21 -12.37
C LEU A 680 -17.83 -7.11 -13.58
N ASN A 681 -18.78 -6.80 -14.45
CA ASN A 681 -19.05 -7.58 -15.66
C ASN A 681 -17.86 -7.60 -16.61
N LYS A 682 -17.12 -6.48 -16.71
CA LYS A 682 -15.90 -6.40 -17.52
C LYS A 682 -14.72 -7.17 -16.90
N SER A 683 -14.75 -7.43 -15.59
CA SER A 683 -13.76 -8.28 -14.93
C SER A 683 -13.99 -9.79 -15.18
N ILE A 684 -15.22 -10.20 -15.53
CA ILE A 684 -15.56 -11.60 -15.81
C ILE A 684 -15.20 -11.92 -17.26
N VAL A 685 -14.02 -12.52 -17.45
CA VAL A 685 -13.51 -12.92 -18.76
C VAL A 685 -14.26 -14.12 -19.32
N ARG A 686 -14.64 -14.03 -20.60
CA ARG A 686 -15.17 -15.15 -21.39
C ARG A 686 -13.99 -16.01 -21.84
N VAL A 687 -14.11 -17.33 -21.70
CA VAL A 687 -13.17 -18.25 -22.35
C VAL A 687 -13.62 -18.34 -23.80
N ASP A 688 -12.72 -17.98 -24.72
CA ASP A 688 -12.95 -18.18 -26.13
C ASP A 688 -12.78 -19.67 -26.40
N VAL A 689 -13.83 -20.31 -26.92
CA VAL A 689 -13.71 -21.70 -27.38
C VAL A 689 -12.83 -21.66 -28.62
N PRO A 690 -11.72 -22.41 -28.68
CA PRO A 690 -10.80 -22.32 -29.81
C PRO A 690 -11.51 -22.65 -31.14
N ASP A 691 -11.07 -21.98 -32.19
CA ASP A 691 -11.56 -22.22 -33.55
C ASP A 691 -11.29 -23.65 -34.00
N ILE A 692 -12.25 -24.20 -34.74
CA ILE A 692 -12.21 -25.60 -35.16
C ILE A 692 -11.23 -25.71 -36.32
N HIS A 693 -10.16 -26.47 -36.10
CA HIS A 693 -9.20 -26.85 -37.13
C HIS A 693 -9.61 -28.22 -37.67
N PHE A 694 -9.87 -28.31 -38.98
CA PHE A 694 -10.37 -29.54 -39.62
C PHE A 694 -9.27 -30.52 -40.04
N ASP A 695 -7.99 -30.15 -39.93
CA ASP A 695 -6.87 -30.96 -40.45
C ASP A 695 -5.93 -31.36 -39.30
N GLY A 696 -6.37 -32.30 -38.47
CA GLY A 696 -5.63 -32.65 -37.25
C GLY A 696 -5.56 -34.13 -36.89
N ASP A 697 -5.76 -35.08 -37.83
CA ASP A 697 -5.63 -36.51 -37.53
C ASP A 697 -5.14 -37.40 -38.70
N GLU A 698 -4.42 -36.88 -39.69
CA GLU A 698 -3.63 -37.74 -40.60
C GLU A 698 -2.27 -37.07 -40.90
N ASP A 699 -1.19 -37.81 -40.63
CA ASP A 699 0.24 -37.51 -40.87
C ASP A 699 1.05 -36.76 -39.79
N GLU A 700 1.26 -37.41 -38.63
CA GLU A 700 2.52 -37.26 -37.87
C GLU A 700 3.19 -38.64 -37.80
N PRO A 701 4.30 -38.91 -38.52
CA PRO A 701 5.13 -40.06 -38.22
C PRO A 701 5.85 -39.80 -36.89
N VAL A 702 5.80 -40.79 -36.02
CA VAL A 702 6.46 -40.81 -34.71
C VAL A 702 7.97 -40.76 -34.92
N ASP A 703 8.60 -39.59 -34.76
CA ASP A 703 10.06 -39.49 -34.77
C ASP A 703 10.65 -39.99 -33.44
N GLU A 704 11.45 -41.04 -33.58
CA GLU A 704 12.24 -41.67 -32.55
C GLU A 704 13.34 -40.73 -32.01
N VAL A 705 13.54 -40.83 -30.70
CA VAL A 705 14.65 -40.35 -29.85
C VAL A 705 15.98 -40.10 -30.58
N GLU A 706 16.39 -38.83 -30.73
CA GLU A 706 17.79 -38.46 -31.01
C GLU A 706 18.59 -38.26 -29.70
N GLN A 707 19.61 -39.10 -29.50
CA GLN A 707 20.78 -38.82 -28.67
C GLN A 707 21.92 -38.27 -29.54
N PRO A 708 22.88 -37.50 -28.96
CA PRO A 708 23.72 -36.57 -29.71
C PRO A 708 24.93 -37.22 -30.42
N GLN A 709 25.32 -36.56 -31.51
CA GLN A 709 26.39 -36.84 -32.47
C GLN A 709 27.80 -37.07 -31.91
N PRO A 710 28.70 -37.65 -32.72
CA PRO A 710 30.07 -37.16 -32.81
C PRO A 710 30.51 -36.71 -34.23
N MET A 711 31.50 -35.81 -34.19
CA MET A 711 32.23 -35.08 -35.24
C MET A 711 32.95 -35.91 -36.30
N GLU A 712 33.12 -35.37 -37.52
CA GLU A 712 34.34 -35.39 -38.41
C GLU A 712 34.22 -34.19 -39.39
N THR A 713 35.03 -33.11 -39.34
CA THR A 713 36.38 -32.79 -39.87
C THR A 713 36.56 -32.80 -41.40
N ASP A 714 36.90 -31.60 -41.92
CA ASP A 714 37.86 -31.24 -43.00
C ASP A 714 37.58 -31.74 -44.45
N GLU A 715 37.85 -31.04 -45.58
CA GLU A 715 38.74 -29.92 -45.89
C GLU A 715 38.49 -29.39 -47.35
N ASN A 716 38.89 -28.13 -47.63
CA ASN A 716 39.44 -27.56 -48.89
C ASN A 716 38.60 -27.22 -50.16
N VAL A 717 38.25 -25.91 -50.25
CA VAL A 717 38.65 -24.86 -51.22
C VAL A 717 39.08 -25.25 -52.65
N ASP A 718 38.37 -24.73 -53.67
CA ASP A 718 38.93 -23.77 -54.65
C ASP A 718 37.84 -23.09 -55.52
N PRO A 719 37.95 -21.78 -55.84
CA PRO A 719 37.02 -21.06 -56.70
C PRO A 719 37.59 -20.78 -58.11
N ASN A 720 36.66 -20.60 -59.06
CA ASN A 720 36.78 -19.74 -60.26
C ASN A 720 37.22 -20.41 -61.58
N ALA A 721 36.25 -20.63 -62.49
CA ALA A 721 36.37 -20.31 -63.93
C ALA A 721 35.00 -20.45 -64.61
N GLY A 722 34.41 -19.32 -65.02
CA GLY A 722 33.20 -19.29 -65.83
C GLY A 722 33.45 -19.56 -67.31
N LYS A 723 32.44 -20.12 -67.98
CA LYS A 723 32.08 -19.86 -69.38
C LYS A 723 30.64 -20.28 -69.66
N ASP A 724 29.88 -19.31 -70.14
CA ASP A 724 28.45 -19.33 -70.46
C ASP A 724 28.09 -20.30 -71.61
N GLN A 725 26.91 -20.92 -71.52
CA GLN A 725 25.75 -20.68 -72.41
C GLN A 725 24.77 -21.87 -72.34
N ALA A 726 23.56 -21.63 -71.83
CA ALA A 726 22.32 -22.25 -72.33
C ALA A 726 21.07 -21.59 -71.69
N THR A 727 20.35 -20.84 -72.53
CA THR A 727 18.87 -20.75 -72.59
C THR A 727 18.04 -20.78 -71.30
N VAL A 728 17.42 -19.61 -71.03
CA VAL A 728 16.33 -19.38 -70.08
C VAL A 728 15.08 -20.18 -70.48
N LEU A 729 14.60 -21.03 -69.57
CA LEU A 729 13.20 -21.48 -69.48
C LEU A 729 12.57 -20.83 -68.23
N PRO A 730 11.26 -20.58 -68.19
CA PRO A 730 10.62 -19.84 -67.10
C PRO A 730 10.63 -20.68 -65.82
N VAL A 731 11.04 -20.08 -64.71
CA VAL A 731 10.91 -20.65 -63.36
C VAL A 731 9.46 -20.51 -62.93
N ASP A 732 8.80 -21.65 -62.70
CA ASP A 732 7.49 -21.72 -62.06
C ASP A 732 7.52 -21.03 -60.67
N PRO A 733 6.47 -20.30 -60.26
CA PRO A 733 6.41 -19.73 -58.93
C PRO A 733 6.33 -20.85 -57.87
N PRO A 734 6.85 -20.63 -56.64
CA PRO A 734 6.85 -21.65 -55.59
C PRO A 734 5.42 -22.07 -55.24
N PRO A 735 5.18 -23.35 -54.87
CA PRO A 735 3.85 -23.81 -54.53
C PRO A 735 3.33 -23.04 -53.31
N LYS A 736 2.21 -22.33 -53.50
CA LYS A 736 1.43 -21.75 -52.40
C LYS A 736 1.08 -22.89 -51.43
N LYS A 737 1.55 -22.81 -50.18
CA LYS A 737 0.99 -23.60 -49.07
C LYS A 737 -0.52 -23.36 -49.07
N ARG A 738 -1.31 -24.43 -49.24
CA ARG A 738 -2.78 -24.36 -49.11
C ARG A 738 -3.08 -23.82 -47.70
N ALA A 739 -3.89 -22.77 -47.62
CA ALA A 739 -4.31 -22.20 -46.34
C ALA A 739 -5.07 -23.28 -45.56
N ALA A 740 -4.65 -23.55 -44.32
CA ALA A 740 -5.41 -24.37 -43.39
C ALA A 740 -6.80 -23.76 -43.23
N THR A 741 -7.85 -24.54 -43.50
CA THR A 741 -9.23 -24.04 -43.45
C THR A 741 -9.68 -23.98 -41.99
N THR A 742 -9.45 -22.85 -41.32
CA THR A 742 -9.92 -22.59 -39.95
C THR A 742 -11.32 -21.99 -39.98
N LEU A 743 -12.29 -22.60 -39.28
CA LEU A 743 -13.65 -22.06 -39.17
C LEU A 743 -13.91 -21.61 -37.73
N THR A 744 -14.36 -20.37 -37.57
CA THR A 744 -14.82 -19.85 -36.28
C THR A 744 -16.00 -20.66 -35.75
N TYR A 745 -16.01 -20.94 -34.44
CA TYR A 745 -17.05 -21.77 -33.80
C TYR A 745 -18.48 -21.24 -34.03
N ASP A 746 -18.67 -19.92 -34.05
CA ASP A 746 -19.99 -19.32 -34.28
C ASP A 746 -20.50 -19.58 -35.72
N HIS A 747 -19.62 -19.53 -36.71
CA HIS A 747 -19.94 -19.88 -38.09
C HIS A 747 -20.18 -21.39 -38.23
N TYR A 748 -19.35 -22.23 -37.60
CA TYR A 748 -19.59 -23.68 -37.53
C TYR A 748 -20.96 -24.00 -36.94
N ARG A 749 -21.30 -23.37 -35.82
CA ARG A 749 -22.58 -23.58 -35.13
C ARG A 749 -23.75 -23.14 -36.00
N SER A 750 -23.70 -21.94 -36.59
CA SER A 750 -24.77 -21.45 -37.46
C SER A 750 -24.98 -22.36 -38.66
N MET A 751 -23.89 -22.83 -39.28
CA MET A 751 -23.94 -23.81 -40.37
C MET A 751 -24.57 -25.13 -39.91
N THR A 752 -24.11 -25.69 -38.80
CA THR A 752 -24.62 -26.94 -38.23
C THR A 752 -26.11 -26.84 -37.88
N THR A 753 -26.55 -25.73 -37.28
CA THR A 753 -27.97 -25.51 -36.95
C THR A 753 -28.84 -25.44 -38.19
N LEU A 754 -28.41 -24.74 -39.25
CA LEU A 754 -29.15 -24.67 -40.51
C LEU A 754 -29.25 -26.04 -41.20
N LEU A 755 -28.14 -26.78 -41.25
CA LEU A 755 -28.10 -28.11 -41.85
C LEU A 755 -29.01 -29.10 -41.11
N LEU A 756 -28.94 -29.14 -39.77
CA LEU A 756 -29.78 -30.02 -38.96
C LEU A 756 -31.27 -29.65 -39.04
N LEU A 757 -31.60 -28.35 -39.09
CA LEU A 757 -32.99 -27.89 -39.20
C LEU A 757 -33.58 -28.31 -40.56
N HIS A 758 -32.79 -28.21 -41.62
CA HIS A 758 -33.19 -28.65 -42.94
C HIS A 758 -33.40 -30.17 -43.00
N MET A 759 -32.49 -30.95 -42.40
CA MET A 759 -32.64 -32.41 -42.33
C MET A 759 -33.91 -32.84 -41.57
N GLN A 760 -34.21 -32.20 -40.44
CA GLN A 760 -35.41 -32.49 -39.65
C GLN A 760 -36.70 -32.04 -40.36
N ARG A 761 -36.68 -30.89 -41.07
CA ARG A 761 -37.81 -30.46 -41.92
C ARG A 761 -38.08 -31.44 -43.05
N ALA A 762 -37.02 -31.96 -43.68
CA ALA A 762 -37.16 -32.97 -44.73
C ALA A 762 -37.75 -34.28 -44.18
N GLU A 763 -37.30 -34.71 -42.99
CA GLU A 763 -37.82 -35.90 -42.30
C GLU A 763 -39.30 -35.76 -41.93
N THR A 764 -39.68 -34.65 -41.29
CA THR A 764 -41.09 -34.37 -40.93
C THR A 764 -42.00 -34.19 -42.15
N ALA A 765 -41.50 -33.62 -43.25
CA ALA A 765 -42.22 -33.55 -44.51
C ALA A 765 -42.47 -34.95 -45.10
N SER A 766 -41.45 -35.81 -45.10
CA SER A 766 -41.57 -37.20 -45.55
C SER A 766 -42.51 -38.05 -44.68
N GLU A 767 -42.58 -37.78 -43.37
CA GLU A 767 -43.57 -38.41 -42.47
C GLU A 767 -45.02 -37.99 -42.78
N SER A 768 -45.23 -36.74 -43.21
CA SER A 768 -46.56 -36.19 -43.49
C SER A 768 -47.18 -36.67 -44.81
N GLU A 769 -46.36 -37.13 -45.77
CA GLU A 769 -46.81 -37.56 -47.11
C GLU A 769 -47.24 -39.04 -47.20
N GLY A 770 -47.22 -39.81 -46.10
CA GLY A 770 -47.97 -41.06 -46.00
C GLY A 770 -47.54 -42.21 -46.93
N ALA A 771 -46.27 -42.28 -47.34
CA ALA A 771 -45.73 -43.48 -47.99
C ALA A 771 -45.15 -44.44 -46.94
N GLY A 772 -45.90 -45.49 -46.61
CA GLY A 772 -45.47 -46.55 -45.70
C GLY A 772 -44.30 -47.36 -46.25
N GLY A 773 -43.09 -46.97 -45.88
CA GLY A 773 -41.86 -47.75 -46.00
C GLY A 773 -40.75 -47.10 -45.19
N ALA A 774 -40.17 -47.83 -44.25
CA ALA A 774 -39.02 -47.40 -43.43
C ALA A 774 -37.72 -47.16 -44.26
N GLU A 775 -37.81 -47.16 -45.59
CA GLU A 775 -36.70 -47.10 -46.54
C GLU A 775 -36.45 -45.68 -47.11
N SER A 776 -37.21 -44.66 -46.69
CA SER A 776 -37.04 -43.28 -47.19
C SER A 776 -36.77 -42.23 -46.11
N ALA A 777 -36.33 -42.64 -44.91
CA ALA A 777 -35.90 -41.71 -43.88
C ALA A 777 -34.41 -41.38 -44.06
N GLY A 778 -34.10 -40.37 -44.88
CA GLY A 778 -32.76 -39.77 -44.94
C GLY A 778 -32.46 -39.06 -46.27
N MET A 779 -31.60 -38.05 -46.21
CA MET A 779 -31.18 -37.24 -47.35
C MET A 779 -29.77 -37.64 -47.78
N ARG A 780 -29.47 -37.61 -49.09
CA ARG A 780 -28.10 -37.86 -49.57
C ARG A 780 -27.16 -36.71 -49.19
N ARG A 781 -25.90 -37.04 -48.87
CA ARG A 781 -24.84 -36.05 -48.56
C ARG A 781 -24.74 -34.99 -49.67
N SER A 782 -24.74 -35.41 -50.92
CA SER A 782 -24.70 -34.51 -52.09
C SER A 782 -25.90 -33.56 -52.17
N ALA A 783 -27.09 -33.99 -51.76
CA ALA A 783 -28.31 -33.18 -51.77
C ALA A 783 -28.28 -32.09 -50.69
N ILE A 784 -27.73 -32.40 -49.52
CA ILE A 784 -27.57 -31.46 -48.40
C ILE A 784 -26.56 -30.35 -48.77
N VAL A 785 -25.41 -30.74 -49.32
CA VAL A 785 -24.39 -29.79 -49.79
C VAL A 785 -24.96 -28.88 -50.87
N ASN A 786 -25.67 -29.43 -51.85
CA ASN A 786 -26.30 -28.65 -52.92
C ASN A 786 -27.41 -27.72 -52.42
N TRP A 787 -28.16 -28.11 -51.39
CA TRP A 787 -29.17 -27.23 -50.78
C TRP A 787 -28.51 -26.04 -50.09
N TYR A 788 -27.51 -26.30 -49.26
CA TYR A 788 -26.80 -25.24 -48.54
C TYR A 788 -26.11 -24.28 -49.50
N LEU A 789 -25.51 -24.80 -50.58
CA LEU A 789 -24.93 -23.96 -51.62
C LEU A 789 -25.99 -23.05 -52.25
N LYS A 790 -27.19 -23.57 -52.59
CA LYS A 790 -28.29 -22.77 -53.16
C LYS A 790 -28.77 -21.64 -52.26
N GLU A 791 -28.78 -21.85 -50.95
CA GLU A 791 -29.20 -20.82 -49.99
C GLU A 791 -28.20 -19.66 -49.91
N ILE A 792 -26.92 -19.93 -50.20
CA ILE A 792 -25.81 -18.96 -50.10
C ILE A 792 -25.40 -18.40 -51.46
N VAL A 793 -25.92 -18.94 -52.58
CA VAL A 793 -25.64 -18.40 -53.92
C VAL A 793 -25.94 -16.90 -54.01
N ASP A 794 -26.98 -16.42 -53.32
CA ASP A 794 -27.36 -15.01 -53.33
C ASP A 794 -26.32 -14.09 -52.66
N ASP A 795 -25.46 -14.65 -51.81
CA ASP A 795 -24.43 -13.93 -51.04
C ASP A 795 -23.01 -14.04 -51.65
N LEU A 796 -22.81 -14.80 -52.74
CA LEU A 796 -21.49 -15.08 -53.33
C LEU A 796 -21.29 -14.34 -54.65
N GLU A 797 -20.15 -13.64 -54.77
CA GLU A 797 -19.79 -12.87 -55.97
C GLU A 797 -18.83 -13.62 -56.91
N SER A 798 -18.15 -14.68 -56.42
CA SER A 798 -17.09 -15.42 -57.15
C SER A 798 -17.27 -16.94 -57.18
N GLU A 799 -16.85 -17.57 -58.30
CA GLU A 799 -16.83 -19.03 -58.47
C GLU A 799 -15.80 -19.73 -57.55
N GLU A 800 -14.71 -19.05 -57.21
CA GLU A 800 -13.68 -19.57 -56.29
C GLU A 800 -14.23 -19.70 -54.85
N GLU A 801 -15.01 -18.71 -54.39
CA GLU A 801 -15.64 -18.71 -53.06
C GLU A 801 -16.68 -19.83 -52.92
N LEU A 802 -17.41 -20.13 -54.00
CA LEU A 802 -18.39 -21.22 -54.03
C LEU A 802 -17.72 -22.59 -53.85
N LEU A 803 -16.53 -22.78 -54.44
CA LEU A 803 -15.76 -24.01 -54.31
C LEU A 803 -15.16 -24.16 -52.92
N GLU A 804 -14.66 -23.07 -52.33
CA GLU A 804 -14.20 -23.04 -50.93
C GLU A 804 -15.33 -23.36 -49.95
N LYS A 805 -16.51 -22.74 -50.11
CA LYS A 805 -17.68 -22.99 -49.25
C LYS A 805 -18.19 -24.42 -49.38
N LYS A 806 -18.17 -25.00 -50.59
CA LYS A 806 -18.50 -26.42 -50.79
C LYS A 806 -17.58 -27.33 -49.99
N LEU A 807 -16.27 -27.10 -50.08
CA LEU A 807 -15.26 -27.89 -49.37
C LEU A 807 -15.39 -27.72 -47.85
N MET A 808 -15.72 -26.52 -47.38
CA MET A 808 -16.02 -26.27 -45.96
C MET A 808 -17.22 -27.10 -45.47
N VAL A 809 -18.32 -27.12 -46.22
CA VAL A 809 -19.54 -27.85 -45.82
C VAL A 809 -19.29 -29.35 -45.80
N GLU A 810 -18.53 -29.87 -46.75
CA GLU A 810 -18.14 -31.29 -46.77
C GLU A 810 -17.31 -31.65 -45.52
N LYS A 811 -16.30 -30.84 -45.15
CA LYS A 811 -15.52 -31.05 -43.92
C LYS A 811 -16.37 -30.91 -42.64
N VAL A 812 -17.34 -29.99 -42.62
CA VAL A 812 -18.29 -29.86 -41.51
C VAL A 812 -19.17 -31.10 -41.38
N LEU A 813 -19.69 -31.63 -42.50
CA LEU A 813 -20.46 -32.86 -42.50
C LEU A 813 -19.65 -34.06 -42.02
N ASP A 814 -18.38 -34.19 -42.43
CA ASP A 814 -17.47 -35.23 -41.93
C ASP A 814 -17.27 -35.14 -40.42
N ARG A 815 -17.11 -33.94 -39.89
CA ARG A 815 -16.99 -33.72 -38.46
C ARG A 815 -18.27 -34.09 -37.70
N LEU A 816 -19.43 -33.75 -38.25
CA LEU A 816 -20.73 -34.08 -37.68
C LEU A 816 -21.02 -35.59 -37.68
N THR A 817 -20.47 -36.34 -38.64
CA THR A 817 -20.60 -37.79 -38.71
C THR A 817 -19.59 -38.52 -37.83
N TYR A 818 -18.32 -38.10 -37.82
CA TYR A 818 -17.24 -38.87 -37.18
C TYR A 818 -16.86 -38.39 -35.79
N GLN A 819 -16.94 -37.08 -35.48
CA GLN A 819 -16.53 -36.52 -34.18
C GLN A 819 -17.73 -36.23 -33.27
N ASP A 820 -18.74 -35.53 -33.80
CA ASP A 820 -19.88 -35.08 -32.98
C ASP A 820 -21.01 -36.12 -32.89
N CYS A 821 -20.99 -37.17 -33.74
CA CYS A 821 -22.00 -38.25 -33.82
C CYS A 821 -23.46 -37.78 -33.88
N LEU A 822 -23.68 -36.55 -34.38
CA LEU A 822 -25.01 -35.94 -34.49
C LEU A 822 -25.78 -36.44 -35.71
N VAL A 823 -25.05 -36.95 -36.72
CA VAL A 823 -25.59 -37.46 -37.97
C VAL A 823 -25.08 -38.89 -38.19
N ILE A 824 -25.99 -39.81 -38.48
CA ILE A 824 -25.65 -41.23 -38.73
C ILE A 824 -25.67 -41.48 -40.24
N PRO A 825 -24.56 -41.99 -40.83
CA PRO A 825 -24.57 -42.51 -42.19
C PRO A 825 -25.21 -43.91 -42.21
N LEU A 826 -26.31 -44.07 -42.95
CA LEU A 826 -26.91 -45.37 -43.23
C LEU A 826 -26.21 -45.97 -44.46
N THR A 827 -25.34 -46.95 -44.24
CA THR A 827 -24.64 -47.70 -45.30
C THR A 827 -25.24 -49.08 -45.58
N GLN A 828 -26.31 -49.49 -44.86
CA GLN A 828 -26.98 -50.78 -45.08
C GLN A 828 -28.50 -50.65 -45.09
N THR A 829 -29.09 -50.83 -46.28
CA THR A 829 -30.48 -51.28 -46.41
C THR A 829 -30.50 -52.80 -46.41
N GLY A 830 -30.75 -53.44 -45.24
CA GLY A 830 -31.23 -54.83 -45.22
C GLY A 830 -30.65 -55.75 -44.16
N LEU A 831 -31.53 -56.23 -43.28
CA LEU A 831 -31.42 -57.50 -42.56
C LEU A 831 -31.81 -58.65 -43.51
N SER A 832 -31.00 -58.92 -44.52
CA SER A 832 -31.04 -60.18 -45.28
C SER A 832 -29.74 -60.32 -46.07
N GLY A 833 -28.95 -61.34 -45.72
CA GLY A 833 -27.70 -61.63 -46.40
C GLY A 833 -27.94 -62.01 -47.86
N ASP A 834 -27.39 -61.21 -48.77
CA ASP A 834 -26.77 -61.71 -50.00
C ASP A 834 -25.76 -60.67 -50.51
N ALA A 835 -24.54 -61.14 -50.74
CA ALA A 835 -23.42 -60.35 -51.20
C ALA A 835 -23.47 -60.20 -52.73
N SER A 836 -23.80 -59.00 -53.23
CA SER A 836 -23.26 -58.43 -54.48
C SER A 836 -23.88 -57.07 -54.78
N GLY A 837 -23.12 -56.01 -54.49
CA GLY A 837 -23.44 -54.64 -54.87
C GLY A 837 -22.37 -53.70 -54.36
N THR A 838 -21.37 -53.40 -55.19
CA THR A 838 -20.45 -52.28 -54.95
C THR A 838 -21.26 -50.99 -55.05
N LEU A 839 -21.72 -50.50 -53.91
CA LEU A 839 -22.28 -49.16 -53.76
C LEU A 839 -21.12 -48.24 -53.36
N ASP A 840 -20.93 -47.16 -54.11
CA ASP A 840 -19.90 -46.16 -53.85
C ASP A 840 -20.06 -45.58 -52.43
N ASP A 841 -19.02 -45.69 -51.60
CA ASP A 841 -18.92 -45.05 -50.27
C ASP A 841 -18.98 -43.51 -50.33
N SER A 842 -19.07 -42.91 -51.53
CA SER A 842 -18.98 -41.47 -51.74
C SER A 842 -20.26 -40.66 -51.45
N ASP A 843 -21.44 -41.30 -51.31
CA ASP A 843 -22.70 -40.57 -51.05
C ASP A 843 -23.66 -41.32 -50.11
N PRO A 844 -23.33 -41.45 -48.80
CA PRO A 844 -24.17 -42.12 -47.82
C PRO A 844 -25.46 -41.34 -47.53
N LEU A 845 -26.51 -42.07 -47.14
CA LEU A 845 -27.77 -41.49 -46.68
C LEU A 845 -27.59 -41.01 -45.22
N LEU A 846 -27.84 -39.73 -44.96
CA LEU A 846 -27.61 -39.11 -43.64
C LEU A 846 -28.94 -38.90 -42.90
N VAL A 847 -28.97 -39.30 -41.62
CA VAL A 847 -30.12 -39.15 -40.71
C VAL A 847 -29.69 -38.48 -39.42
N VAL A 848 -30.53 -37.62 -38.85
CA VAL A 848 -30.25 -36.93 -37.57
C VAL A 848 -30.41 -37.91 -36.41
N HIS A 849 -29.51 -37.86 -35.43
CA HIS A 849 -29.59 -38.73 -34.26
C HIS A 849 -30.84 -38.40 -33.41
N PRO A 850 -31.65 -39.40 -32.97
CA PRO A 850 -32.93 -39.18 -32.26
C PRO A 850 -32.86 -38.40 -30.93
N ASN A 851 -31.67 -38.33 -30.33
CA ASN A 851 -31.43 -37.61 -29.06
C ASN A 851 -31.07 -36.13 -29.22
N TYR A 852 -31.05 -35.58 -30.44
CA TYR A 852 -30.74 -34.16 -30.65
C TYR A 852 -32.00 -33.30 -30.43
N ILE A 853 -31.98 -32.44 -29.41
CA ILE A 853 -33.05 -31.49 -29.09
C ILE A 853 -32.59 -30.08 -29.48
N PHE A 854 -33.37 -29.36 -30.29
CA PHE A 854 -33.11 -27.98 -30.65
C PHE A 854 -33.35 -27.02 -29.45
N ASP A 855 -32.38 -26.14 -29.19
CA ASP A 855 -32.59 -24.89 -28.44
C ASP A 855 -33.37 -23.91 -29.33
N SER A 856 -34.47 -23.35 -28.81
CA SER A 856 -35.26 -22.30 -29.49
C SER A 856 -34.72 -20.91 -29.20
#